data_AF-H3CQC8-F1
#
_entry.id   AF-H3CQC8-F1
#
_cell.length_a   1.000
_cell.length_b   1.000
_cell.length_c   1.000
_cell.angle_alpha   90.00
_cell.angle_beta   90.00
_cell.angle_gamma   90.00
#
_symmetry.space_group_name_H-M   'P 1'
#
loop_
_entity.id
_entity.type
_entity.pdbx_description
1 polymer ?
#
loop_
_entity_poly.entity_id
_entity_poly.type
_entity_poly.pdbx_seq_one_letter_code
_entity_poly.pdbx_strand_id
1 'polypeptide(L)'
;MASFVTEVLASSGKLEKEDLSGKISKMSRKVEETKEELYEMINKRYADFLPSLQSSEQLMIQVDEVSKEMEALKNCIKNEVQQNIQGAVTEYAKLKQQLEKNTVIIEVLGHLKEYKNAMEEFDKALPNKDYVEAANMLERARTSVDSLKVWKLSQVPLLGALSSELTVQRENLIYHLGEEWKRLIIWKLPPSNGPQSFLSVALNLSHACVEGPEAKPSALLCCVLQALAIQGELQNKIKLFSQALVKSMLKPLVVHPSLWVNVVEQQDEGIVLAFESLQESSKERSTPSQVYSKLLMVLKTLHAHLLVLDVSIGDKRLSTILGELIWEEMSGCIIHECLVHSIPNNSSELEKYTTVIKQTEEFEKALKDMDFLQRDSTDLLKYARDINCHFASKKCKDVIVAARKLMTSKMHNTVKITPDYKLRLPKLPAPGPEVKVKPEATREELTMENAKQLSALSLCLPACRISESVQQLMELALHTLCEAVGSSAYCALHLFITVRNVFQLFYDVVPTYHKENLLKFPHLAAIQHNNCMYLAHHLLTLGHHFKAHLPQPYGRGLATFVDMVPGFRRLGARCFLAQMNVQRSELLERLSTAHNFCNLDDEDNYVAASKAVRQVIHQLKQLATVWQDVLPVSIYCKAMGNLLNTAITEIIAKILMLEDISSEDGEHLHTLCQNIIEEGPLVFIPLAEEHKNQKYQEEVPLYVKKWGTFKELVIILRANLQEIVDRWADGKGPLALEFSSSEIKNLIRALFQNTERRAVALTKIK
;
A
#
# COMPACT_ATOMS: atom_id res chain seq x y z
N MET A 1 52.48 -122.90 6.46
CA MET A 1 52.88 -122.45 5.10
C MET A 1 51.60 -122.09 4.36
N ALA A 2 51.51 -121.03 3.56
CA ALA A 2 52.34 -119.84 3.38
C ALA A 2 51.34 -118.71 3.05
N SER A 3 51.43 -117.49 3.58
CA SER A 3 52.46 -116.47 3.34
C SER A 3 52.66 -116.13 1.86
N PHE A 4 52.93 -114.84 1.63
CA PHE A 4 53.59 -114.27 0.47
C PHE A 4 52.75 -114.09 -0.82
N VAL A 5 51.91 -113.05 -0.90
CA VAL A 5 52.28 -111.65 -1.25
C VAL A 5 52.57 -111.41 -2.75
N THR A 6 52.98 -112.43 -3.51
CA THR A 6 53.66 -112.20 -4.80
C THR A 6 52.90 -112.56 -6.09
N GLU A 7 51.57 -112.47 -6.05
CA GLU A 7 50.74 -111.99 -7.19
C GLU A 7 50.26 -110.57 -6.83
N VAL A 8 51.15 -109.61 -6.60
CA VAL A 8 51.80 -108.87 -7.69
C VAL A 8 50.80 -108.53 -8.79
N LEU A 9 50.01 -107.48 -8.54
CA LEU A 9 50.21 -106.17 -9.19
C LEU A 9 50.47 -106.17 -10.71
N ALA A 10 49.85 -107.08 -11.48
CA ALA A 10 50.00 -107.10 -12.93
C ALA A 10 48.81 -107.75 -13.67
N SER A 11 47.65 -107.08 -13.73
CA SER A 11 46.86 -106.98 -14.97
C SER A 11 45.61 -106.10 -14.85
N SER A 12 45.44 -105.22 -15.83
CA SER A 12 44.27 -104.36 -16.04
C SER A 12 43.62 -104.71 -17.39
N GLY A 13 42.31 -104.97 -17.40
CA GLY A 13 41.47 -105.23 -18.61
C GLY A 13 41.60 -106.66 -19.21
N LYS A 14 40.58 -107.27 -19.85
CA LYS A 14 39.26 -106.80 -20.38
C LYS A 14 38.22 -107.96 -20.42
N LEU A 15 36.91 -107.61 -20.36
CA LEU A 15 35.66 -108.15 -21.03
C LEU A 15 35.64 -109.56 -21.71
N GLU A 16 34.55 -110.36 -21.82
CA GLU A 16 33.08 -110.11 -21.88
C GLU A 16 32.15 -111.03 -21.00
N LYS A 17 31.19 -111.81 -21.58
CA LYS A 17 29.73 -111.70 -21.21
C LYS A 17 28.79 -112.83 -21.76
N GLU A 18 27.49 -112.75 -21.41
CA GLU A 18 26.24 -113.37 -21.98
C GLU A 18 25.96 -114.90 -21.86
N ASP A 19 24.99 -115.28 -21.00
CA ASP A 19 23.64 -115.80 -21.40
C ASP A 19 22.69 -115.89 -20.16
N LEU A 20 21.38 -116.02 -20.40
CA LEU A 20 20.25 -115.87 -19.48
C LEU A 20 20.16 -116.98 -18.40
N SER A 21 19.51 -116.80 -17.25
CA SER A 21 18.04 -116.66 -17.07
C SER A 21 17.19 -117.74 -17.79
N GLY A 22 17.86 -118.73 -18.40
CA GLY A 22 17.36 -119.59 -19.46
C GLY A 22 16.45 -120.74 -19.05
N LYS A 23 16.20 -120.94 -17.75
CA LYS A 23 14.84 -121.03 -17.19
C LYS A 23 14.90 -121.20 -15.66
N ILE A 24 14.03 -120.55 -14.88
CA ILE A 24 12.73 -120.09 -15.39
C ILE A 24 11.56 -120.88 -14.83
N SER A 25 11.26 -120.83 -13.53
CA SER A 25 9.88 -120.95 -13.00
C SER A 25 9.05 -122.23 -13.25
N LYS A 26 9.48 -123.18 -14.09
CA LYS A 26 8.64 -124.27 -14.60
C LYS A 26 8.75 -125.52 -13.74
N MET A 27 7.58 -126.07 -13.43
CA MET A 27 7.35 -127.12 -12.44
C MET A 27 8.24 -126.94 -11.17
N SER A 28 8.10 -125.85 -10.42
CA SER A 28 6.84 -125.18 -10.04
C SER A 28 5.87 -126.15 -9.35
N ARG A 29 5.51 -125.84 -8.10
CA ARG A 29 4.13 -125.38 -7.84
C ARG A 29 3.01 -126.30 -8.34
N LYS A 30 3.19 -127.63 -8.22
CA LYS A 30 2.18 -128.64 -8.53
C LYS A 30 2.19 -129.86 -7.60
N VAL A 31 3.04 -129.87 -6.58
CA VAL A 31 3.18 -131.01 -5.65
C VAL A 31 3.02 -130.61 -4.18
N GLU A 32 3.39 -129.37 -3.77
CA GLU A 32 2.92 -128.82 -2.48
C GLU A 32 1.39 -128.87 -2.41
N GLU A 33 0.72 -128.38 -3.46
CA GLU A 33 -0.72 -128.11 -3.50
C GLU A 33 -1.66 -129.32 -3.29
N THR A 34 -1.19 -130.58 -3.26
CA THR A 34 -2.09 -131.76 -3.12
C THR A 34 -1.89 -132.64 -1.89
N LYS A 35 -0.78 -132.53 -1.15
CA LYS A 35 -0.57 -133.37 0.05
C LYS A 35 -0.91 -132.66 1.36
N GLU A 36 -0.83 -131.33 1.39
CA GLU A 36 -1.23 -130.53 2.54
C GLU A 36 -2.73 -130.70 2.87
N GLU A 37 -3.62 -130.71 1.86
CA GLU A 37 -5.08 -130.77 2.06
C GLU A 37 -5.59 -132.04 2.79
N LEU A 38 -4.98 -133.21 2.54
CA LEU A 38 -5.61 -134.49 2.91
C LEU A 38 -5.40 -134.86 4.39
N TYR A 39 -4.25 -134.50 4.98
CA TYR A 39 -4.01 -134.71 6.42
C TYR A 39 -4.64 -133.62 7.29
N GLU A 40 -4.82 -132.41 6.75
CA GLU A 40 -5.48 -131.30 7.47
C GLU A 40 -6.95 -131.64 7.82
N MET A 41 -7.62 -132.46 7.00
CA MET A 41 -9.03 -132.81 7.21
C MET A 41 -9.26 -133.82 8.36
N ILE A 42 -8.38 -134.81 8.53
CA ILE A 42 -8.56 -135.87 9.53
C ILE A 42 -8.19 -135.39 10.94
N ASN A 43 -7.20 -134.51 11.07
CA ASN A 43 -6.87 -133.84 12.33
C ASN A 43 -8.06 -133.07 12.94
N LYS A 44 -9.00 -132.61 12.12
CA LYS A 44 -10.01 -131.59 12.46
C LYS A 44 -11.30 -132.10 13.12
N ARG A 45 -11.47 -133.41 13.37
CA ARG A 45 -12.79 -133.96 13.79
C ARG A 45 -12.88 -134.76 15.09
N TYR A 46 -11.79 -135.21 15.69
CA TYR A 46 -11.85 -136.05 16.91
C TYR A 46 -10.78 -135.76 17.98
N ALA A 47 -9.85 -134.82 17.77
CA ALA A 47 -8.79 -134.51 18.75
C ALA A 47 -9.14 -133.36 19.72
N ASP A 48 -10.05 -132.46 19.36
CA ASP A 48 -10.10 -131.10 19.93
C ASP A 48 -11.03 -130.87 21.15
N PHE A 49 -11.70 -131.91 21.67
CA PHE A 49 -12.65 -131.69 22.78
C PHE A 49 -11.96 -131.34 24.11
N LEU A 50 -10.87 -132.03 24.47
CA LEU A 50 -10.15 -131.82 25.73
C LEU A 50 -9.36 -130.50 25.83
N PRO A 51 -8.63 -130.03 24.80
CA PRO A 51 -7.91 -128.75 24.85
C PRO A 51 -8.82 -127.53 25.06
N SER A 52 -10.05 -127.57 24.55
CA SER A 52 -10.99 -126.44 24.60
C SER A 52 -11.36 -126.00 26.02
N LEU A 53 -11.45 -126.94 26.97
CA LEU A 53 -11.80 -126.64 28.36
C LEU A 53 -10.66 -125.92 29.09
N GLN A 54 -9.43 -126.42 28.95
CA GLN A 54 -8.23 -125.84 29.56
C GLN A 54 -7.93 -124.43 29.00
N SER A 55 -8.27 -124.20 27.72
CA SER A 55 -8.16 -122.89 27.07
C SER A 55 -9.00 -121.82 27.77
N SER A 56 -10.19 -122.18 28.31
CA SER A 56 -11.10 -121.21 28.93
C SER A 56 -10.65 -120.77 30.33
N GLU A 57 -10.01 -121.63 31.11
CA GLU A 57 -9.43 -121.24 32.41
C GLU A 57 -8.18 -120.37 32.21
N GLN A 58 -7.33 -120.69 31.23
CA GLN A 58 -6.21 -119.82 30.83
C GLN A 58 -6.70 -118.44 30.39
N LEU A 59 -7.83 -118.34 29.68
CA LEU A 59 -8.39 -117.07 29.24
C LEU A 59 -8.79 -116.17 30.43
N MET A 60 -9.35 -116.73 31.50
CA MET A 60 -9.71 -115.96 32.70
C MET A 60 -8.48 -115.41 33.43
N ILE A 61 -7.40 -116.19 33.51
CA ILE A 61 -6.12 -115.73 34.10
C ILE A 61 -5.54 -114.59 33.24
N GLN A 62 -5.56 -114.73 31.92
CA GLN A 62 -5.11 -113.68 30.99
C GLN A 62 -5.91 -112.38 31.12
N VAL A 63 -7.23 -112.44 31.34
CA VAL A 63 -8.06 -111.23 31.55
C VAL A 63 -7.64 -110.48 32.82
N ASP A 64 -7.31 -111.21 33.90
CA ASP A 64 -6.90 -110.61 35.18
C ASP A 64 -5.45 -110.06 35.13
N GLU A 65 -4.57 -110.67 34.34
CA GLU A 65 -3.25 -110.10 34.00
C GLU A 65 -3.39 -108.82 33.16
N VAL A 66 -4.15 -108.86 32.07
CA VAL A 66 -4.39 -107.67 31.20
C VAL A 66 -5.00 -106.51 31.99
N SER A 67 -5.89 -106.78 32.96
CA SER A 67 -6.44 -105.71 33.81
C SER A 67 -5.39 -105.09 34.75
N LYS A 68 -4.41 -105.87 35.23
CA LYS A 68 -3.28 -105.35 36.02
C LYS A 68 -2.30 -104.56 35.16
N GLU A 69 -2.00 -105.04 33.95
CA GLU A 69 -1.21 -104.31 32.96
C GLU A 69 -1.88 -102.97 32.58
N MET A 70 -3.21 -102.93 32.44
CA MET A 70 -3.95 -101.72 32.11
C MET A 70 -3.85 -100.64 33.20
N GLU A 71 -3.95 -100.98 34.49
CA GLU A 71 -3.74 -100.02 35.58
C GLU A 71 -2.26 -99.64 35.76
N ALA A 72 -1.32 -100.54 35.47
CA ALA A 72 0.11 -100.21 35.44
C ALA A 72 0.40 -99.19 34.30
N LEU A 73 -0.12 -99.42 33.10
CA LEU A 73 0.00 -98.54 31.94
C LEU A 73 -0.62 -97.17 32.21
N LYS A 74 -1.81 -97.14 32.83
CA LYS A 74 -2.51 -95.90 33.23
C LYS A 74 -1.71 -95.08 34.25
N ASN A 75 -1.03 -95.72 35.20
CA ASN A 75 -0.14 -95.03 36.13
C ASN A 75 1.17 -94.54 35.46
N CYS A 76 1.75 -95.31 34.54
CA CYS A 76 2.89 -94.88 33.72
C CYS A 76 2.54 -93.65 32.86
N ILE A 77 1.38 -93.67 32.17
CA ILE A 77 0.88 -92.52 31.39
C ILE A 77 0.69 -91.29 32.28
N LYS A 78 0.07 -91.45 33.46
CA LYS A 78 -0.23 -90.31 34.33
C LYS A 78 1.01 -89.71 35.00
N ASN A 79 1.98 -90.51 35.38
CA ASN A 79 3.15 -90.02 36.13
C ASN A 79 4.34 -89.72 35.20
N GLU A 80 4.73 -90.64 34.33
CA GLU A 80 5.92 -90.48 33.49
C GLU A 80 5.60 -89.69 32.22
N VAL A 81 4.57 -90.08 31.46
CA VAL A 81 4.26 -89.40 30.19
C VAL A 81 3.80 -87.96 30.43
N GLN A 82 2.97 -87.70 31.43
CA GLN A 82 2.50 -86.33 31.72
C GLN A 82 3.64 -85.42 32.24
N GLN A 83 4.55 -85.92 33.08
CA GLN A 83 5.72 -85.14 33.53
C GLN A 83 6.73 -84.91 32.40
N ASN A 84 7.00 -85.92 31.56
CA ASN A 84 7.88 -85.79 30.41
C ASN A 84 7.33 -84.80 29.37
N ILE A 85 6.00 -84.77 29.15
CA ILE A 85 5.36 -83.75 28.31
C ILE A 85 5.50 -82.36 28.94
N GLN A 86 5.29 -82.19 30.24
CA GLN A 86 5.49 -80.88 30.90
C GLN A 86 6.96 -80.43 30.82
N GLY A 87 7.92 -81.34 31.05
CA GLY A 87 9.34 -81.10 30.84
C GLY A 87 9.62 -80.61 29.42
N ALA A 88 9.23 -81.40 28.40
CA ALA A 88 9.41 -81.08 27.00
C ALA A 88 8.74 -79.75 26.58
N VAL A 89 7.56 -79.42 27.12
CA VAL A 89 6.90 -78.12 26.87
C VAL A 89 7.70 -76.96 27.49
N THR A 90 8.26 -77.12 28.69
CA THR A 90 9.11 -76.07 29.29
C THR A 90 10.45 -75.93 28.59
N GLU A 91 11.05 -77.01 28.08
CA GLU A 91 12.26 -76.96 27.26
C GLU A 91 11.99 -76.36 25.89
N TYR A 92 10.89 -76.72 25.24
CA TYR A 92 10.43 -76.08 24.00
C TYR A 92 10.19 -74.58 24.20
N ALA A 93 9.57 -74.16 25.31
CA ALA A 93 9.39 -72.75 25.63
C ALA A 93 10.73 -72.01 25.83
N LYS A 94 11.71 -72.63 26.51
CA LYS A 94 13.07 -72.08 26.64
C LYS A 94 13.79 -71.98 25.30
N LEU A 95 13.73 -73.04 24.47
CA LEU A 95 14.34 -73.09 23.14
C LEU A 95 13.69 -72.07 22.19
N LYS A 96 12.36 -71.93 22.21
CA LYS A 96 11.64 -70.89 21.48
C LYS A 96 12.07 -69.50 21.92
N GLN A 97 12.14 -69.23 23.23
CA GLN A 97 12.60 -67.94 23.73
C GLN A 97 14.08 -67.66 23.40
N GLN A 98 14.94 -68.69 23.36
CA GLN A 98 16.32 -68.58 22.88
C GLN A 98 16.38 -68.32 21.37
N LEU A 99 15.53 -68.97 20.57
CA LEU A 99 15.45 -68.77 19.12
C LEU A 99 14.96 -67.36 18.80
N GLU A 100 13.94 -66.85 19.49
CA GLU A 100 13.45 -65.47 19.37
C GLU A 100 14.55 -64.46 19.72
N LYS A 101 15.27 -64.66 20.83
CA LYS A 101 16.44 -63.82 21.20
C LYS A 101 17.55 -63.87 20.15
N ASN A 102 17.89 -65.06 19.65
CA ASN A 102 18.94 -65.24 18.64
C ASN A 102 18.53 -64.61 17.30
N THR A 103 17.26 -64.67 16.91
CA THR A 103 16.74 -64.04 15.69
C THR A 103 16.89 -62.52 15.76
N VAL A 104 16.48 -61.91 16.88
CA VAL A 104 16.68 -60.46 17.14
C VAL A 104 18.17 -60.08 17.12
N ILE A 105 19.05 -60.89 17.70
CA ILE A 105 20.49 -60.64 17.67
C ILE A 105 21.03 -60.70 16.23
N ILE A 106 20.54 -61.63 15.40
CA ILE A 106 20.92 -61.74 13.98
C ILE A 106 20.45 -60.51 13.18
N GLU A 107 19.25 -59.99 13.43
CA GLU A 107 18.76 -58.75 12.81
C GLU A 107 19.63 -57.54 13.18
N VAL A 108 19.97 -57.37 14.46
CA VAL A 108 20.88 -56.32 14.93
C VAL A 108 22.28 -56.46 14.30
N LEU A 109 22.82 -57.68 14.21
CA LEU A 109 24.09 -57.94 13.54
C LEU A 109 24.02 -57.68 12.02
N GLY A 110 22.85 -57.91 11.41
CA GLY A 110 22.54 -57.53 10.03
C GLY A 110 22.71 -56.03 9.80
N HIS A 111 21.98 -55.21 10.57
CA HIS A 111 22.06 -53.75 10.44
C HIS A 111 23.44 -53.18 10.81
N LEU A 112 24.16 -53.78 11.76
CA LEU A 112 25.55 -53.39 12.06
C LEU A 112 26.51 -53.74 10.91
N LYS A 113 26.29 -54.84 10.20
CA LYS A 113 27.04 -55.20 8.99
C LYS A 113 26.70 -54.26 7.83
N GLU A 114 25.42 -53.95 7.62
CA GLU A 114 24.97 -52.99 6.60
C GLU A 114 25.57 -51.60 6.82
N TYR A 115 25.53 -51.11 8.06
CA TYR A 115 26.20 -49.88 8.48
C TYR A 115 27.71 -49.90 8.15
N LYS A 116 28.42 -50.97 8.56
CA LYS A 116 29.86 -51.06 8.35
C LYS A 116 30.21 -51.12 6.86
N ASN A 117 29.49 -51.90 6.08
CA ASN A 117 29.67 -51.97 4.63
C ASN A 117 29.42 -50.61 3.97
N ALA A 118 28.37 -49.89 4.37
CA ALA A 118 28.07 -48.56 3.85
C ALA A 118 29.18 -47.54 4.19
N MET A 119 29.76 -47.60 5.39
CA MET A 119 30.91 -46.76 5.74
C MET A 119 32.18 -47.15 4.97
N GLU A 120 32.48 -48.44 4.80
CA GLU A 120 33.64 -48.89 4.01
C GLU A 120 33.53 -48.49 2.51
N GLU A 121 32.32 -48.43 1.94
CA GLU A 121 32.12 -47.90 0.59
C GLU A 121 32.12 -46.37 0.53
N PHE A 122 31.64 -45.68 1.58
CA PHE A 122 31.77 -44.22 1.71
C PHE A 122 33.25 -43.78 1.73
N ASP A 123 34.09 -44.44 2.52
CA ASP A 123 35.53 -44.16 2.64
C ASP A 123 36.28 -44.37 1.31
N LYS A 124 35.74 -45.18 0.39
CA LYS A 124 36.26 -45.35 -0.99
C LYS A 124 35.71 -44.30 -1.95
N ALA A 125 34.42 -43.97 -1.86
CA ALA A 125 33.75 -43.05 -2.77
C ALA A 125 34.19 -41.58 -2.56
N LEU A 126 34.43 -41.18 -1.31
CA LEU A 126 34.84 -39.81 -0.96
C LEU A 126 36.16 -39.36 -1.63
N PRO A 127 37.30 -40.09 -1.56
CA PRO A 127 38.54 -39.70 -2.23
C PRO A 127 38.45 -39.75 -3.76
N ASN A 128 37.59 -40.62 -4.32
CA ASN A 128 37.34 -40.71 -5.76
C ASN A 128 36.50 -39.55 -6.31
N LYS A 129 35.95 -38.69 -5.44
CA LYS A 129 34.99 -37.61 -5.76
C LYS A 129 33.63 -38.10 -6.28
N ASP A 130 33.27 -39.35 -6.00
CA ASP A 130 31.97 -39.93 -6.34
C ASP A 130 30.88 -39.48 -5.34
N TYR A 131 30.66 -38.17 -5.27
CA TYR A 131 29.88 -37.51 -4.22
C TYR A 131 28.43 -38.01 -4.08
N VAL A 132 27.80 -38.41 -5.19
CA VAL A 132 26.42 -38.93 -5.17
C VAL A 132 26.39 -40.29 -4.48
N GLU A 133 27.34 -41.18 -4.77
CA GLU A 133 27.38 -42.50 -4.15
C GLU A 133 27.82 -42.42 -2.69
N ALA A 134 28.77 -41.54 -2.37
CA ALA A 134 29.10 -41.21 -0.97
C ALA A 134 27.87 -40.70 -0.19
N ALA A 135 27.07 -39.81 -0.77
CA ALA A 135 25.84 -39.33 -0.14
C ALA A 135 24.78 -40.44 0.03
N ASN A 136 24.61 -41.32 -0.96
CA ASN A 136 23.73 -42.49 -0.88
C ASN A 136 24.18 -43.48 0.22
N MET A 137 25.50 -43.71 0.36
CA MET A 137 26.02 -44.63 1.39
C MET A 137 25.79 -44.09 2.80
N LEU A 138 25.98 -42.77 3.02
CA LEU A 138 25.65 -42.16 4.32
C LEU A 138 24.16 -42.26 4.66
N GLU A 139 23.25 -42.13 3.70
CA GLU A 139 21.81 -42.36 3.96
C GLU A 139 21.48 -43.83 4.22
N ARG A 140 22.14 -44.79 3.54
CA ARG A 140 22.02 -46.23 3.89
C ARG A 140 22.54 -46.53 5.30
N ALA A 141 23.64 -45.91 5.71
CA ALA A 141 24.19 -46.01 7.05
C ALA A 141 23.25 -45.35 8.09
N ARG A 142 22.64 -44.20 7.76
CA ARG A 142 21.61 -43.54 8.59
C ARG A 142 20.39 -44.44 8.78
N THR A 143 19.80 -44.99 7.71
CA THR A 143 18.62 -45.86 7.82
C THR A 143 18.91 -47.13 8.62
N SER A 144 20.14 -47.65 8.54
CA SER A 144 20.60 -48.77 9.38
C SER A 144 20.62 -48.38 10.86
N VAL A 145 21.15 -47.21 11.21
CA VAL A 145 21.18 -46.70 12.59
C VAL A 145 19.79 -46.28 13.10
N ASP A 146 18.92 -45.75 12.26
CA ASP A 146 17.53 -45.45 12.63
C ASP A 146 16.71 -46.73 12.87
N SER A 147 16.96 -47.79 12.09
CA SER A 147 16.42 -49.13 12.38
C SER A 147 16.93 -49.67 13.72
N LEU A 148 18.20 -49.41 14.06
CA LEU A 148 18.79 -49.74 15.37
C LEU A 148 18.23 -48.89 16.54
N LYS A 149 17.75 -47.65 16.31
CA LYS A 149 17.15 -46.78 17.36
C LYS A 149 15.85 -47.32 17.94
N VAL A 150 15.14 -48.19 17.22
CA VAL A 150 13.91 -48.85 17.70
C VAL A 150 14.23 -49.77 18.88
N TRP A 151 15.43 -50.36 18.91
CA TRP A 151 15.89 -51.34 19.89
C TRP A 151 16.47 -50.69 21.16
N LYS A 152 15.75 -49.73 21.74
CA LYS A 152 16.07 -49.17 23.06
C LYS A 152 15.92 -50.22 24.16
N LEU A 153 17.01 -50.87 24.59
CA LEU A 153 17.02 -51.55 25.90
C LEU A 153 18.38 -51.78 26.58
N SER A 154 19.54 -51.73 25.89
CA SER A 154 20.82 -52.01 26.59
C SER A 154 22.14 -51.44 26.02
N GLN A 155 22.20 -50.87 24.80
CA GLN A 155 23.46 -50.38 24.21
C GLN A 155 23.44 -48.92 23.72
N VAL A 156 22.94 -48.01 24.59
CA VAL A 156 22.97 -46.56 24.34
C VAL A 156 24.37 -46.01 23.98
N PRO A 157 25.49 -46.47 24.60
CA PRO A 157 26.83 -45.97 24.24
C PRO A 157 27.26 -46.34 22.82
N LEU A 158 26.96 -47.56 22.34
CA LEU A 158 27.30 -47.98 20.98
C LEU A 158 26.48 -47.19 19.95
N LEU A 159 25.17 -47.05 20.18
CA LEU A 159 24.31 -46.27 19.30
C LEU A 159 24.67 -44.78 19.30
N GLY A 160 25.15 -44.26 20.44
CA GLY A 160 25.76 -42.94 20.55
C GLY A 160 27.02 -42.80 19.70
N ALA A 161 27.96 -43.76 19.79
CA ALA A 161 29.19 -43.78 19.00
C ALA A 161 28.96 -43.87 17.48
N LEU A 162 28.04 -44.75 17.04
CA LEU A 162 27.64 -44.86 15.63
C LEU A 162 26.95 -43.60 15.13
N SER A 163 26.11 -42.96 15.97
CA SER A 163 25.46 -41.69 15.63
C SER A 163 26.46 -40.52 15.57
N SER A 164 27.47 -40.49 16.44
CA SER A 164 28.54 -39.49 16.37
C SER A 164 29.42 -39.68 15.15
N GLU A 165 29.76 -40.92 14.78
CA GLU A 165 30.55 -41.21 13.58
C GLU A 165 29.78 -40.81 12.30
N LEU A 166 28.50 -41.16 12.19
CA LEU A 166 27.61 -40.64 11.14
C LEU A 166 27.59 -39.12 11.05
N THR A 167 27.60 -38.44 12.21
CA THR A 167 27.60 -36.97 12.25
C THR A 167 28.94 -36.43 11.75
N VAL A 168 30.07 -37.00 12.19
CA VAL A 168 31.42 -36.61 11.72
C VAL A 168 31.57 -36.83 10.22
N GLN A 169 31.18 -37.99 9.69
CA GLN A 169 31.32 -38.27 8.25
C GLN A 169 30.33 -37.47 7.39
N ARG A 170 29.15 -37.13 7.91
CA ARG A 170 28.23 -36.19 7.26
C ARG A 170 28.81 -34.78 7.19
N GLU A 171 29.36 -34.26 8.28
CA GLU A 171 30.03 -32.95 8.29
C GLU A 171 31.28 -32.95 7.39
N ASN A 172 32.02 -34.06 7.33
CA ASN A 172 33.16 -34.26 6.41
C ASN A 172 32.72 -34.18 4.95
N LEU A 173 31.66 -34.90 4.55
CA LEU A 173 31.09 -34.81 3.21
C LEU A 173 30.57 -33.38 2.91
N ILE A 174 29.86 -32.74 3.85
CA ILE A 174 29.36 -31.36 3.70
C ILE A 174 30.52 -30.36 3.55
N TYR A 175 31.64 -30.57 4.24
CA TYR A 175 32.86 -29.78 4.09
C TYR A 175 33.45 -29.94 2.67
N HIS A 176 33.65 -31.17 2.19
CA HIS A 176 34.15 -31.42 0.84
C HIS A 176 33.22 -30.85 -0.25
N LEU A 177 31.90 -31.07 -0.14
CA LEU A 177 30.89 -30.47 -1.02
C LEU A 177 30.91 -28.93 -0.95
N GLY A 178 31.16 -28.37 0.24
CA GLY A 178 31.30 -26.93 0.45
C GLY A 178 32.54 -26.33 -0.20
N GLU A 179 33.67 -27.05 -0.19
CA GLU A 179 34.92 -26.64 -0.86
C GLU A 179 34.83 -26.79 -2.39
N GLU A 180 34.15 -27.81 -2.91
CA GLU A 180 33.85 -27.88 -4.35
C GLU A 180 32.85 -26.78 -4.77
N TRP A 181 31.81 -26.51 -3.97
CA TRP A 181 30.87 -25.41 -4.22
C TRP A 181 31.56 -24.05 -4.32
N LYS A 182 32.49 -23.75 -3.39
CA LYS A 182 33.31 -22.52 -3.43
C LYS A 182 34.21 -22.42 -4.66
N ARG A 183 34.68 -23.55 -5.19
CA ARG A 183 35.51 -23.61 -6.41
C ARG A 183 34.68 -23.47 -7.69
N LEU A 184 33.49 -24.05 -7.71
CA LEU A 184 32.54 -24.00 -8.83
C LEU A 184 31.84 -22.65 -8.97
N ILE A 185 31.54 -21.97 -7.86
CA ILE A 185 30.80 -20.71 -7.83
C ILE A 185 31.59 -19.67 -7.03
N ILE A 186 32.37 -18.86 -7.76
CA ILE A 186 33.26 -17.86 -7.17
C ILE A 186 32.63 -16.47 -7.31
N TRP A 187 32.37 -15.84 -6.17
CA TRP A 187 31.97 -14.43 -6.09
C TRP A 187 33.19 -13.54 -5.91
N LYS A 188 33.56 -12.78 -6.93
CA LYS A 188 34.47 -11.63 -6.79
C LYS A 188 33.62 -10.46 -6.32
N LEU A 189 33.88 -9.96 -5.10
CA LEU A 189 33.18 -8.84 -4.47
C LEU A 189 34.16 -7.69 -4.19
N PRO A 190 33.71 -6.42 -4.21
CA PRO A 190 34.57 -5.27 -3.95
C PRO A 190 35.24 -5.31 -2.57
N PRO A 191 36.54 -4.94 -2.47
CA PRO A 191 37.24 -4.81 -1.19
C PRO A 191 36.89 -3.51 -0.41
N SER A 192 36.08 -2.61 -0.98
CA SER A 192 35.72 -1.33 -0.33
C SER A 192 34.36 -0.79 -0.84
N ASN A 193 33.58 -0.17 0.06
CA ASN A 193 32.27 0.44 -0.23
C ASN A 193 32.40 1.82 -0.93
N GLY A 194 33.20 1.91 -1.99
CA GLY A 194 33.35 3.12 -2.80
C GLY A 194 32.18 3.34 -3.78
N PRO A 195 32.00 4.56 -4.33
CA PRO A 195 30.90 4.91 -5.24
C PRO A 195 30.94 4.24 -6.62
N GLN A 196 31.97 3.43 -6.92
CA GLN A 196 32.07 2.57 -8.11
C GLN A 196 32.36 1.10 -7.76
N SER A 197 32.24 0.72 -6.48
CA SER A 197 32.57 -0.62 -5.96
C SER A 197 31.85 -1.76 -6.67
N PHE A 198 30.61 -1.51 -7.12
CA PHE A 198 29.82 -2.45 -7.90
C PHE A 198 30.54 -2.93 -9.18
N LEU A 199 31.39 -2.14 -9.84
CA LEU A 199 32.07 -2.56 -11.08
C LEU A 199 33.05 -3.74 -10.91
N SER A 200 33.48 -4.02 -9.68
CA SER A 200 34.34 -5.18 -9.39
C SER A 200 33.56 -6.45 -9.02
N VAL A 201 32.22 -6.41 -9.04
CA VAL A 201 31.41 -7.62 -8.85
C VAL A 201 31.45 -8.47 -10.10
N ALA A 202 31.94 -9.70 -9.95
CA ALA A 202 31.85 -10.73 -10.97
C ALA A 202 31.45 -12.08 -10.35
N LEU A 203 30.57 -12.80 -11.03
CA LEU A 203 30.20 -14.17 -10.72
C LEU A 203 30.89 -15.09 -11.74
N ASN A 204 31.87 -15.86 -11.28
CA ASN A 204 32.54 -16.89 -12.07
C ASN A 204 31.84 -18.24 -11.81
N LEU A 205 31.29 -18.84 -12.86
CA LEU A 205 30.80 -20.21 -12.89
C LEU A 205 31.89 -21.07 -13.56
N SER A 206 32.74 -21.69 -12.75
CA SER A 206 33.91 -22.39 -13.27
C SER A 206 33.54 -23.77 -13.82
N HIS A 207 34.25 -24.19 -14.87
CA HIS A 207 34.29 -25.59 -15.26
C HIS A 207 35.39 -26.25 -14.44
N ALA A 208 35.03 -27.22 -13.59
CA ALA A 208 36.02 -27.97 -12.84
C ALA A 208 36.90 -28.77 -13.80
N CYS A 209 38.12 -28.30 -14.01
CA CYS A 209 39.12 -29.02 -14.79
C CYS A 209 39.48 -30.32 -14.05
N VAL A 210 39.07 -31.45 -14.62
CA VAL A 210 39.58 -32.77 -14.26
C VAL A 210 40.54 -33.16 -15.37
N GLU A 211 41.80 -33.42 -15.03
CA GLU A 211 42.76 -33.99 -15.95
C GLU A 211 42.33 -35.44 -16.29
N GLY A 212 41.53 -35.58 -17.35
CA GLY A 212 40.96 -36.86 -17.78
C GLY A 212 40.20 -36.70 -19.11
N PRO A 213 40.43 -37.54 -20.14
CA PRO A 213 39.97 -37.21 -21.51
C PRO A 213 38.45 -37.21 -21.80
N GLU A 214 37.57 -37.62 -20.87
CA GLU A 214 36.18 -37.99 -21.22
C GLU A 214 35.04 -37.45 -20.32
N ALA A 215 35.30 -36.60 -19.30
CA ALA A 215 34.25 -36.10 -18.40
C ALA A 215 33.74 -34.69 -18.77
N LYS A 216 32.45 -34.55 -19.12
CA LYS A 216 31.83 -33.26 -19.44
C LYS A 216 31.68 -32.37 -18.18
N PRO A 217 32.00 -31.06 -18.22
CA PRO A 217 31.99 -30.17 -17.05
C PRO A 217 30.67 -30.07 -16.27
N SER A 218 29.53 -30.29 -16.92
CA SER A 218 28.21 -30.29 -16.27
C SER A 218 28.02 -31.43 -15.26
N ALA A 219 28.79 -32.52 -15.37
CA ALA A 219 28.64 -33.70 -14.53
C ALA A 219 29.04 -33.45 -13.06
N LEU A 220 30.17 -32.77 -12.79
CA LEU A 220 30.62 -32.56 -11.42
C LEU A 220 29.68 -31.64 -10.64
N LEU A 221 29.20 -30.55 -11.26
CA LEU A 221 28.22 -29.64 -10.64
C LEU A 221 26.88 -30.36 -10.38
N CYS A 222 26.41 -31.20 -11.32
CA CYS A 222 25.30 -32.13 -11.08
C CYS A 222 25.53 -32.99 -9.83
N CYS A 223 26.67 -33.67 -9.76
CA CYS A 223 26.99 -34.58 -8.65
C CYS A 223 27.04 -33.85 -7.29
N VAL A 224 27.63 -32.65 -7.24
CA VAL A 224 27.69 -31.83 -6.02
C VAL A 224 26.30 -31.34 -5.61
N LEU A 225 25.49 -30.84 -6.55
CA LEU A 225 24.10 -30.43 -6.29
C LEU A 225 23.24 -31.60 -5.80
N GLN A 226 23.33 -32.76 -6.47
CA GLN A 226 22.55 -33.95 -6.13
C GLN A 226 22.97 -34.54 -4.77
N ALA A 227 24.27 -34.58 -4.46
CA ALA A 227 24.77 -34.98 -3.14
C ALA A 227 24.30 -34.02 -2.02
N LEU A 228 24.32 -32.70 -2.27
CA LEU A 228 23.75 -31.70 -1.36
C LEU A 228 22.23 -31.84 -1.19
N ALA A 229 21.51 -32.29 -2.23
CA ALA A 229 20.08 -32.55 -2.16
C ALA A 229 19.77 -33.79 -1.30
N ILE A 230 20.49 -34.89 -1.51
CA ILE A 230 20.40 -36.13 -0.70
C ILE A 230 20.68 -35.83 0.78
N GLN A 231 21.69 -35.00 1.06
CA GLN A 231 22.05 -34.60 2.43
C GLN A 231 21.15 -33.50 3.03
N GLY A 232 20.18 -32.96 2.28
CA GLY A 232 19.22 -31.96 2.75
C GLY A 232 19.73 -30.51 2.84
N GLU A 233 21.01 -30.25 2.53
CA GLU A 233 21.62 -28.92 2.67
C GLU A 233 21.49 -28.01 1.44
N LEU A 234 21.02 -28.54 0.30
CA LEU A 234 20.93 -27.77 -0.94
C LEU A 234 20.04 -26.52 -0.81
N GLN A 235 18.90 -26.60 -0.10
CA GLN A 235 18.02 -25.44 0.11
C GLN A 235 18.73 -24.29 0.84
N ASN A 236 19.56 -24.60 1.84
CA ASN A 236 20.33 -23.61 2.59
C ASN A 236 21.37 -22.92 1.70
N LYS A 237 22.10 -23.69 0.88
CA LYS A 237 23.11 -23.17 -0.06
C LYS A 237 22.47 -22.30 -1.14
N ILE A 238 21.36 -22.74 -1.74
CA ILE A 238 20.62 -21.98 -2.76
C ILE A 238 20.02 -20.70 -2.19
N LYS A 239 19.54 -20.69 -0.94
CA LYS A 239 19.07 -19.48 -0.26
C LYS A 239 20.18 -18.45 -0.05
N LEU A 240 21.37 -18.86 0.36
CA LEU A 240 22.51 -17.94 0.49
C LEU A 240 22.97 -17.42 -0.88
N PHE A 241 22.96 -18.29 -1.91
CA PHE A 241 23.27 -17.90 -3.28
C PHE A 241 22.24 -16.91 -3.85
N SER A 242 20.94 -17.12 -3.63
CA SER A 242 19.88 -16.23 -4.11
C SER A 242 19.98 -14.84 -3.48
N GLN A 243 20.26 -14.77 -2.18
CA GLN A 243 20.51 -13.50 -1.47
C GLN A 243 21.74 -12.77 -2.01
N ALA A 244 22.84 -13.48 -2.28
CA ALA A 244 24.03 -12.91 -2.90
C ALA A 244 23.75 -12.41 -4.33
N LEU A 245 23.00 -13.18 -5.13
CA LEU A 245 22.62 -12.84 -6.50
C LEU A 245 21.74 -11.58 -6.56
N VAL A 246 20.70 -11.49 -5.72
CA VAL A 246 19.81 -10.31 -5.68
C VAL A 246 20.58 -9.07 -5.22
N LYS A 247 21.32 -9.17 -4.11
CA LYS A 247 22.03 -8.04 -3.51
C LYS A 247 23.20 -7.53 -4.36
N SER A 248 23.98 -8.45 -4.94
CA SER A 248 25.24 -8.11 -5.62
C SER A 248 25.08 -7.93 -7.13
N MET A 249 24.11 -8.57 -7.78
CA MET A 249 23.91 -8.46 -9.24
C MET A 249 22.57 -7.86 -9.66
N LEU A 250 21.44 -8.46 -9.27
CA LEU A 250 20.14 -8.09 -9.85
C LEU A 250 19.71 -6.67 -9.43
N LYS A 251 19.87 -6.30 -8.15
CA LYS A 251 19.50 -4.97 -7.65
C LYS A 251 20.34 -3.83 -8.26
N PRO A 252 21.69 -3.92 -8.34
CA PRO A 252 22.49 -2.91 -9.04
C PRO A 252 22.09 -2.68 -10.51
N LEU A 253 21.69 -3.72 -11.24
CA LEU A 253 21.25 -3.60 -12.65
C LEU A 253 19.95 -2.81 -12.85
N VAL A 254 19.06 -2.83 -11.85
CA VAL A 254 17.84 -2.04 -11.86
C VAL A 254 18.17 -0.57 -11.53
N VAL A 255 18.98 -0.35 -10.50
CA VAL A 255 19.28 0.99 -9.95
C VAL A 255 20.21 1.83 -10.83
N HIS A 256 21.20 1.22 -11.48
CA HIS A 256 22.25 1.96 -12.22
C HIS A 256 22.07 1.81 -13.75
N PRO A 257 21.76 2.89 -14.50
CA PRO A 257 21.50 2.81 -15.94
C PRO A 257 22.72 2.43 -16.77
N SER A 258 23.92 2.85 -16.37
CA SER A 258 25.18 2.60 -17.06
C SER A 258 25.69 1.15 -16.96
N LEU A 259 25.22 0.37 -15.97
CA LEU A 259 25.67 -1.00 -15.76
C LEU A 259 25.02 -1.98 -16.73
N TRP A 260 25.85 -2.73 -17.44
CA TRP A 260 25.46 -3.90 -18.22
C TRP A 260 26.19 -5.13 -17.69
N VAL A 261 25.65 -6.32 -17.96
CA VAL A 261 26.37 -7.56 -17.72
C VAL A 261 27.04 -7.97 -19.01
N ASN A 262 28.33 -8.26 -18.95
CA ASN A 262 29.05 -8.94 -20.01
C ASN A 262 29.19 -10.42 -19.62
N VAL A 263 28.92 -11.31 -20.58
CA VAL A 263 29.04 -12.76 -20.43
C VAL A 263 30.27 -13.18 -21.21
N VAL A 264 31.36 -13.47 -20.51
CA VAL A 264 32.63 -13.88 -21.12
C VAL A 264 32.85 -15.36 -20.86
N GLU A 265 32.85 -16.16 -21.91
CA GLU A 265 33.32 -17.56 -21.87
C GLU A 265 34.86 -17.55 -21.97
N GLN A 266 35.54 -17.98 -20.91
CA GLN A 266 37.00 -18.15 -20.91
C GLN A 266 37.33 -19.63 -21.01
N GLN A 267 38.21 -19.99 -21.95
CA GLN A 267 38.46 -21.37 -22.35
C GLN A 267 38.95 -22.27 -21.19
N ASP A 268 39.62 -21.70 -20.17
CA ASP A 268 40.13 -22.43 -19.00
C ASP A 268 39.46 -22.04 -17.65
N GLU A 269 38.75 -20.90 -17.53
CA GLU A 269 38.14 -20.44 -16.26
C GLU A 269 36.61 -20.60 -16.18
N GLY A 270 35.96 -21.03 -17.26
CA GLY A 270 34.49 -21.12 -17.34
C GLY A 270 33.84 -19.77 -17.68
N ILE A 271 32.66 -19.51 -17.12
CA ILE A 271 31.79 -18.41 -17.55
C ILE A 271 31.80 -17.29 -16.52
N VAL A 272 32.20 -16.11 -16.95
CA VAL A 272 32.30 -14.91 -16.13
C VAL A 272 31.14 -13.96 -16.45
N LEU A 273 30.28 -13.75 -15.46
CA LEU A 273 29.25 -12.72 -15.43
C LEU A 273 29.80 -11.50 -14.70
N ALA A 274 30.33 -10.52 -15.44
CA ALA A 274 30.93 -9.30 -14.88
C ALA A 274 30.15 -8.05 -15.26
N PHE A 275 30.25 -6.99 -14.45
CA PHE A 275 29.69 -5.69 -14.79
C PHE A 275 30.60 -4.87 -15.69
N GLU A 276 30.00 -4.25 -16.70
CA GLU A 276 30.65 -3.29 -17.58
C GLU A 276 29.89 -1.96 -17.56
N SER A 277 30.61 -0.83 -17.51
CA SER A 277 30.02 0.50 -17.58
C SER A 277 30.23 1.09 -18.96
N LEU A 278 29.14 1.36 -19.67
CA LEU A 278 29.18 2.27 -20.81
C LEU A 278 29.35 3.72 -20.31
N GLN A 279 30.01 4.57 -21.11
CA GLN A 279 30.35 5.95 -20.72
C GLN A 279 29.10 6.78 -20.37
N GLU A 280 29.21 7.60 -19.32
CA GLU A 280 28.13 8.47 -18.83
C GLU A 280 27.72 9.50 -19.87
N SER A 281 26.65 9.22 -20.60
CA SER A 281 25.94 10.19 -21.44
C SER A 281 24.53 10.40 -20.91
N SER A 282 24.37 11.52 -20.19
CA SER A 282 23.12 12.04 -19.60
C SER A 282 22.54 11.32 -18.38
N LYS A 283 21.71 12.04 -17.62
CA LYS A 283 21.05 11.59 -16.37
C LYS A 283 19.78 10.76 -16.63
N GLU A 284 19.71 10.05 -17.75
CA GLU A 284 18.53 9.27 -18.11
C GLU A 284 18.50 7.93 -17.35
N ARG A 285 17.35 7.67 -16.72
CA ARG A 285 17.12 6.44 -15.95
C ARG A 285 16.82 5.29 -16.89
N SER A 286 17.17 4.06 -16.49
CA SER A 286 16.93 2.85 -17.26
C SER A 286 15.47 2.75 -17.72
N THR A 287 15.26 2.56 -19.02
CA THR A 287 13.92 2.20 -19.54
C THR A 287 13.55 0.78 -19.09
N PRO A 288 12.25 0.46 -18.91
CA PRO A 288 11.81 -0.89 -18.54
C PRO A 288 12.40 -1.98 -19.45
N SER A 289 12.41 -1.75 -20.76
CA SER A 289 13.06 -2.63 -21.75
C SER A 289 14.54 -2.93 -21.46
N GLN A 290 15.33 -1.92 -21.08
CA GLN A 290 16.75 -2.11 -20.74
C GLN A 290 16.93 -2.88 -19.44
N VAL A 291 16.08 -2.65 -18.44
CA VAL A 291 16.10 -3.41 -17.18
C VAL A 291 15.75 -4.88 -17.45
N TYR A 292 14.68 -5.13 -18.20
CA TYR A 292 14.26 -6.48 -18.58
C TYR A 292 15.33 -7.22 -19.40
N SER A 293 15.98 -6.57 -20.37
CA SER A 293 17.05 -7.21 -21.15
C SER A 293 18.27 -7.56 -20.30
N LYS A 294 18.68 -6.67 -19.39
CA LYS A 294 19.80 -6.90 -18.46
C LYS A 294 19.52 -8.07 -17.51
N LEU A 295 18.33 -8.11 -16.91
CA LEU A 295 17.93 -9.19 -16.00
C LEU A 295 17.74 -10.53 -16.72
N LEU A 296 17.13 -10.53 -17.92
CA LEU A 296 17.00 -11.74 -18.73
C LEU A 296 18.35 -12.31 -19.16
N MET A 297 19.37 -11.47 -19.39
CA MET A 297 20.70 -11.94 -19.73
C MET A 297 21.28 -12.79 -18.57
N VAL A 298 21.29 -12.24 -17.35
CA VAL A 298 21.75 -12.97 -16.15
C VAL A 298 20.96 -14.26 -15.93
N LEU A 299 19.62 -14.18 -15.97
CA LEU A 299 18.76 -15.33 -15.67
C LEU A 299 18.83 -16.42 -16.76
N LYS A 300 19.02 -16.06 -18.03
CA LYS A 300 19.26 -17.03 -19.12
C LYS A 300 20.62 -17.71 -19.00
N THR A 301 21.69 -16.98 -18.67
CA THR A 301 23.01 -17.57 -18.43
C THR A 301 22.98 -18.51 -17.22
N LEU A 302 22.36 -18.10 -16.11
CA LEU A 302 22.16 -18.98 -14.95
C LEU A 302 21.32 -20.21 -15.30
N HIS A 303 20.26 -20.06 -16.10
CA HIS A 303 19.46 -21.19 -16.56
C HIS A 303 20.32 -22.18 -17.36
N ALA A 304 20.96 -21.72 -18.43
CA ALA A 304 21.74 -22.54 -19.35
C ALA A 304 22.89 -23.32 -18.68
N HIS A 305 23.57 -22.73 -17.70
CA HIS A 305 24.81 -23.30 -17.14
C HIS A 305 24.68 -23.87 -15.72
N LEU A 306 23.58 -23.58 -14.99
CA LEU A 306 23.41 -23.98 -13.59
C LEU A 306 22.06 -24.64 -13.28
N LEU A 307 21.00 -24.37 -14.06
CA LEU A 307 19.62 -24.84 -13.76
C LEU A 307 19.00 -25.78 -14.80
N VAL A 308 19.65 -25.98 -15.96
CA VAL A 308 19.34 -27.05 -16.93
C VAL A 308 19.68 -28.45 -16.39
N LEU A 309 20.44 -28.51 -15.29
CA LEU A 309 20.77 -29.74 -14.59
C LEU A 309 19.51 -30.34 -13.95
N ASP A 310 19.24 -31.63 -14.20
CA ASP A 310 17.98 -32.33 -13.86
C ASP A 310 17.86 -32.68 -12.35
N VAL A 311 18.34 -31.78 -11.49
CA VAL A 311 18.36 -31.91 -10.03
C VAL A 311 17.08 -31.31 -9.45
N SER A 312 16.26 -32.18 -8.86
CA SER A 312 15.03 -31.83 -8.16
C SER A 312 15.19 -31.96 -6.64
N ILE A 313 14.46 -31.14 -5.89
CA ILE A 313 14.31 -31.29 -4.43
C ILE A 313 12.85 -31.64 -4.16
N GLY A 314 12.56 -32.93 -4.04
CA GLY A 314 11.19 -33.45 -4.12
C GLY A 314 10.61 -33.19 -5.52
N ASP A 315 9.35 -32.77 -5.59
CA ASP A 315 8.66 -32.50 -6.88
C ASP A 315 9.06 -31.18 -7.55
N LYS A 316 9.93 -30.35 -6.95
CA LYS A 316 10.32 -29.04 -7.49
C LYS A 316 11.71 -29.04 -8.15
N ARG A 317 11.79 -28.45 -9.34
CA ARG A 317 13.04 -28.13 -10.05
C ARG A 317 13.82 -27.02 -9.35
N LEU A 318 15.14 -27.03 -9.49
CA LEU A 318 16.04 -26.02 -8.92
C LEU A 318 15.74 -24.59 -9.43
N SER A 319 15.35 -24.46 -10.70
CA SER A 319 14.89 -23.21 -11.33
C SER A 319 13.69 -22.59 -10.61
N THR A 320 12.68 -23.40 -10.29
CA THR A 320 11.50 -22.97 -9.53
C THR A 320 11.87 -22.50 -8.13
N ILE A 321 12.72 -23.24 -7.41
CA ILE A 321 13.12 -22.88 -6.04
C ILE A 321 13.92 -21.57 -6.02
N LEU A 322 14.83 -21.39 -6.98
CA LEU A 322 15.56 -20.13 -7.12
C LEU A 322 14.60 -18.98 -7.50
N GLY A 323 13.64 -19.23 -8.39
CA GLY A 323 12.60 -18.27 -8.78
C GLY A 323 11.75 -17.80 -7.60
N GLU A 324 11.23 -18.72 -6.79
CA GLU A 324 10.47 -18.43 -5.56
C GLU A 324 11.28 -17.56 -4.58
N LEU A 325 12.60 -17.77 -4.49
CA LEU A 325 13.47 -17.03 -3.58
C LEU A 325 13.89 -15.64 -4.07
N ILE A 326 13.98 -15.39 -5.38
CA ILE A 326 14.42 -14.09 -5.93
C ILE A 326 13.25 -13.18 -6.34
N TRP A 327 12.07 -13.74 -6.64
CA TRP A 327 11.00 -13.00 -7.32
C TRP A 327 10.42 -11.85 -6.50
N GLU A 328 10.22 -12.02 -5.19
CA GLU A 328 9.61 -10.99 -4.33
C GLU A 328 10.50 -9.73 -4.25
N GLU A 329 11.79 -9.88 -3.91
CA GLU A 329 12.72 -8.76 -3.86
C GLU A 329 12.99 -8.15 -5.25
N MET A 330 13.10 -8.98 -6.30
CA MET A 330 13.35 -8.49 -7.66
C MET A 330 12.16 -7.70 -8.21
N SER A 331 10.94 -8.23 -8.10
CA SER A 331 9.74 -7.55 -8.59
C SER A 331 9.47 -6.25 -7.82
N GLY A 332 9.63 -6.24 -6.50
CA GLY A 332 9.56 -5.03 -5.69
C GLY A 332 10.58 -3.96 -6.10
N CYS A 333 11.82 -4.37 -6.39
CA CYS A 333 12.87 -3.46 -6.87
C CYS A 333 12.54 -2.87 -8.26
N ILE A 334 12.08 -3.70 -9.21
CA ILE A 334 11.67 -3.23 -10.55
C ILE A 334 10.49 -2.25 -10.45
N ILE A 335 9.51 -2.53 -9.59
CA ILE A 335 8.35 -1.66 -9.38
C ILE A 335 8.82 -0.29 -8.86
N HIS A 336 9.58 -0.26 -7.76
CA HIS A 336 9.95 0.99 -7.09
C HIS A 336 10.94 1.83 -7.89
N GLU A 337 12.01 1.23 -8.42
CA GLU A 337 13.13 1.96 -9.05
C GLU A 337 12.94 2.21 -10.55
N CYS A 338 12.08 1.43 -11.24
CA CYS A 338 11.84 1.58 -12.68
C CYS A 338 10.39 1.93 -13.00
N LEU A 339 9.42 1.06 -12.67
CA LEU A 339 8.04 1.23 -13.18
C LEU A 339 7.36 2.48 -12.62
N VAL A 340 7.49 2.78 -11.32
CA VAL A 340 6.97 4.04 -10.71
C VAL A 340 7.44 5.28 -11.46
N HIS A 341 8.66 5.27 -11.99
CA HIS A 341 9.26 6.39 -12.69
C HIS A 341 8.91 6.44 -14.18
N SER A 342 8.55 5.29 -14.78
CA SER A 342 8.02 5.21 -16.14
C SER A 342 6.57 5.69 -16.29
N ILE A 343 5.83 5.91 -15.18
CA ILE A 343 4.46 6.43 -15.21
C ILE A 343 4.43 7.81 -15.88
N PRO A 344 3.67 8.01 -16.97
CA PRO A 344 3.61 9.27 -17.69
C PRO A 344 3.08 10.45 -16.86
N ASN A 345 3.27 11.67 -17.38
CA ASN A 345 2.74 12.89 -16.75
C ASN A 345 1.46 13.40 -17.43
N ASN A 346 1.19 12.97 -18.67
CA ASN A 346 0.08 13.42 -19.51
C ASN A 346 -0.76 12.25 -20.01
N SER A 347 -2.08 12.41 -20.09
CA SER A 347 -2.99 11.38 -20.63
C SER A 347 -2.63 10.89 -22.05
N SER A 348 -2.04 11.75 -22.90
CA SER A 348 -1.61 11.42 -24.27
C SER A 348 -0.38 10.50 -24.34
N GLU A 349 0.37 10.37 -23.25
CA GLU A 349 1.50 9.45 -23.13
C GLU A 349 1.09 8.10 -22.54
N LEU A 350 -0.12 8.00 -21.97
CA LEU A 350 -0.67 6.77 -21.42
C LEU A 350 -0.82 5.68 -22.50
N GLU A 351 -1.17 6.06 -23.73
CA GLU A 351 -1.22 5.13 -24.87
C GLU A 351 0.14 4.47 -25.15
N LYS A 352 1.24 5.24 -25.00
CA LYS A 352 2.62 4.74 -25.17
C LYS A 352 3.00 3.75 -24.07
N TYR A 353 2.37 3.84 -22.89
CA TYR A 353 2.60 2.90 -21.79
C TYR A 353 2.10 1.48 -22.10
N THR A 354 1.18 1.31 -23.07
CA THR A 354 0.79 -0.01 -23.59
C THR A 354 2.00 -0.83 -24.07
N THR A 355 3.04 -0.15 -24.58
CA THR A 355 4.31 -0.79 -24.98
C THR A 355 5.07 -1.33 -23.75
N VAL A 356 5.06 -0.61 -22.63
CA VAL A 356 5.66 -1.07 -21.37
C VAL A 356 4.93 -2.30 -20.84
N ILE A 357 3.59 -2.30 -20.87
CA ILE A 357 2.78 -3.47 -20.46
C ILE A 357 3.16 -4.71 -21.28
N LYS A 358 3.27 -4.59 -22.62
CA LYS A 358 3.72 -5.68 -23.49
C LYS A 358 5.14 -6.17 -23.15
N GLN A 359 6.07 -5.25 -22.88
CA GLN A 359 7.43 -5.60 -22.47
C GLN A 359 7.46 -6.35 -21.11
N THR A 360 6.59 -5.98 -20.18
CA THR A 360 6.40 -6.73 -18.92
C THR A 360 5.82 -8.12 -19.16
N GLU A 361 4.83 -8.25 -20.05
CA GLU A 361 4.25 -9.56 -20.43
C GLU A 361 5.27 -10.48 -21.13
N GLU A 362 6.10 -9.94 -22.02
CA GLU A 362 7.19 -10.66 -22.69
C GLU A 362 8.28 -11.10 -21.70
N PHE A 363 8.66 -10.22 -20.76
CA PHE A 363 9.62 -10.53 -19.70
C PHE A 363 9.13 -11.67 -18.81
N GLU A 364 7.89 -11.62 -18.33
CA GLU A 364 7.33 -12.67 -17.49
C GLU A 364 7.12 -13.98 -18.24
N LYS A 365 6.73 -13.92 -19.51
CA LYS A 365 6.64 -15.12 -20.35
C LYS A 365 8.00 -15.81 -20.44
N ALA A 366 9.08 -15.06 -20.72
CA ALA A 366 10.42 -15.63 -20.77
C ALA A 366 10.87 -16.27 -19.43
N LEU A 367 10.38 -15.77 -18.29
CA LEU A 367 10.65 -16.37 -16.97
C LEU A 367 9.79 -17.62 -16.70
N LYS A 368 8.55 -17.67 -17.19
CA LYS A 368 7.72 -18.90 -17.17
C LYS A 368 8.33 -19.99 -18.06
N ASP A 369 8.78 -19.64 -19.27
CA ASP A 369 9.42 -20.56 -20.21
C ASP A 369 10.73 -21.18 -19.64
N MET A 370 11.31 -20.59 -18.59
CA MET A 370 12.50 -21.04 -17.86
C MET A 370 12.19 -21.64 -16.46
N ASP A 371 10.94 -21.95 -16.15
CA ASP A 371 10.44 -22.51 -14.87
C ASP A 371 10.67 -21.64 -13.60
N PHE A 372 11.09 -20.37 -13.73
CA PHE A 372 11.25 -19.45 -12.59
C PHE A 372 9.90 -18.94 -12.05
N LEU A 373 8.83 -18.99 -12.86
CA LEU A 373 7.49 -18.52 -12.50
C LEU A 373 6.42 -19.59 -12.77
N GLN A 374 5.69 -19.98 -11.73
CA GLN A 374 4.56 -20.93 -11.84
C GLN A 374 3.16 -20.27 -11.84
N ARG A 375 3.06 -18.97 -11.54
CA ARG A 375 1.76 -18.28 -11.38
C ARG A 375 1.36 -17.50 -12.62
N ASP A 376 0.07 -17.54 -12.95
CA ASP A 376 -0.46 -16.80 -14.10
C ASP A 376 -0.65 -15.30 -13.88
N SER A 377 -0.85 -14.86 -12.64
CA SER A 377 -0.88 -13.44 -12.28
C SER A 377 0.19 -13.12 -11.22
N THR A 378 1.28 -12.52 -11.68
CA THR A 378 2.32 -11.92 -10.85
C THR A 378 1.90 -10.54 -10.31
N ASP A 379 2.69 -9.97 -9.40
CA ASP A 379 2.44 -8.63 -8.88
C ASP A 379 3.02 -7.52 -9.78
N LEU A 380 4.03 -7.85 -10.60
CA LEU A 380 4.63 -6.95 -11.57
C LEU A 380 3.67 -6.65 -12.74
N LEU A 381 3.04 -7.67 -13.33
CA LEU A 381 2.03 -7.48 -14.39
C LEU A 381 0.73 -6.84 -13.87
N LYS A 382 0.30 -7.14 -12.64
CA LYS A 382 -0.82 -6.42 -11.99
C LYS A 382 -0.51 -4.93 -11.90
N TYR A 383 0.68 -4.57 -11.37
CA TYR A 383 1.13 -3.18 -11.26
C TYR A 383 1.17 -2.48 -12.63
N ALA A 384 1.70 -3.14 -13.67
CA ALA A 384 1.75 -2.59 -15.02
C ALA A 384 0.34 -2.36 -15.62
N ARG A 385 -0.62 -3.26 -15.37
CA ARG A 385 -2.01 -3.15 -15.83
C ARG A 385 -2.81 -2.10 -15.06
N ASP A 386 -2.53 -1.91 -13.77
CA ASP A 386 -3.12 -0.86 -12.93
C ASP A 386 -2.51 0.55 -13.16
N ILE A 387 -1.86 0.77 -14.31
CA ILE A 387 -1.29 2.07 -14.70
C ILE A 387 -2.31 3.23 -14.60
N ASN A 388 -3.58 2.99 -14.92
CA ASN A 388 -4.66 3.99 -14.76
C ASN A 388 -4.79 4.47 -13.31
N CYS A 389 -4.67 3.54 -12.35
CA CYS A 389 -4.77 3.83 -10.93
C CYS A 389 -3.52 4.56 -10.42
N HIS A 390 -2.34 4.15 -10.87
CA HIS A 390 -1.07 4.78 -10.49
C HIS A 390 -0.89 6.17 -11.12
N PHE A 391 -1.24 6.33 -12.40
CA PHE A 391 -1.28 7.62 -13.11
C PHE A 391 -2.23 8.61 -12.42
N ALA A 392 -3.48 8.19 -12.17
CA ALA A 392 -4.45 9.02 -11.45
C ALA A 392 -3.90 9.42 -10.08
N SER A 393 -3.36 8.48 -9.31
CA SER A 393 -2.81 8.74 -7.97
C SER A 393 -1.63 9.71 -7.98
N LYS A 394 -0.72 9.59 -8.97
CA LYS A 394 0.41 10.51 -9.18
C LYS A 394 -0.09 11.91 -9.53
N LYS A 395 -0.93 12.03 -10.56
CA LYS A 395 -1.48 13.32 -11.02
C LYS A 395 -2.30 14.02 -9.94
N CYS A 396 -3.07 13.28 -9.15
CA CYS A 396 -3.81 13.84 -8.01
C CYS A 396 -2.87 14.44 -6.95
N LYS A 397 -1.75 13.78 -6.63
CA LYS A 397 -0.73 14.32 -5.71
C LYS A 397 -0.10 15.59 -6.28
N ASP A 398 0.29 15.58 -7.56
CA ASP A 398 0.94 16.73 -8.22
C ASP A 398 0.01 17.96 -8.24
N VAL A 399 -1.28 17.77 -8.57
CA VAL A 399 -2.31 18.82 -8.52
C VAL A 399 -2.49 19.37 -7.10
N ILE A 400 -2.54 18.52 -6.07
CA ILE A 400 -2.65 18.97 -4.67
C ILE A 400 -1.40 19.74 -4.22
N VAL A 401 -0.19 19.33 -4.62
CA VAL A 401 1.06 20.02 -4.31
C VAL A 401 1.10 21.40 -4.99
N ALA A 402 0.74 21.48 -6.27
CA ALA A 402 0.63 22.76 -6.99
C ALA A 402 -0.41 23.68 -6.35
N ALA A 403 -1.59 23.16 -6.02
CA ALA A 403 -2.65 23.90 -5.35
C ALA A 403 -2.22 24.45 -3.98
N ARG A 404 -1.52 23.65 -3.16
CA ARG A 404 -0.95 24.11 -1.87
C ARG A 404 0.01 25.28 -2.05
N LYS A 405 0.94 25.18 -3.02
CA LYS A 405 1.90 26.24 -3.33
C LYS A 405 1.21 27.56 -3.68
N LEU A 406 0.12 27.51 -4.46
CA LEU A 406 -0.71 28.67 -4.79
C LEU A 406 -1.43 29.24 -3.56
N MET A 407 -2.00 28.41 -2.69
CA MET A 407 -2.67 28.85 -1.45
C MET A 407 -1.72 29.53 -0.45
N THR A 408 -0.47 29.06 -0.36
CA THR A 408 0.56 29.65 0.52
C THR A 408 1.28 30.85 -0.08
N SER A 409 1.06 31.16 -1.36
CA SER A 409 1.69 32.30 -2.03
C SER A 409 1.19 33.65 -1.48
N LYS A 410 1.99 34.71 -1.63
CA LYS A 410 1.63 36.06 -1.18
C LYS A 410 0.51 36.62 -2.07
N MET A 411 -0.55 37.18 -1.46
CA MET A 411 -1.77 37.61 -2.16
C MET A 411 -1.75 39.06 -2.72
N HIS A 412 -0.56 39.65 -2.94
CA HIS A 412 -0.41 41.05 -3.32
C HIS A 412 -0.62 41.32 -4.81
N ASN A 413 -0.26 40.36 -5.67
CA ASN A 413 -0.56 40.44 -7.11
C ASN A 413 -2.07 40.26 -7.33
N THR A 414 -2.71 41.25 -7.94
CA THR A 414 -4.14 41.23 -8.23
C THR A 414 -4.46 41.35 -9.72
N VAL A 415 -5.53 40.69 -10.13
CA VAL A 415 -6.11 40.78 -11.47
C VAL A 415 -7.51 41.36 -11.35
N LYS A 416 -7.85 42.32 -12.22
CA LYS A 416 -9.16 42.96 -12.26
C LYS A 416 -10.12 42.13 -13.13
N ILE A 417 -11.20 41.68 -12.51
CA ILE A 417 -12.31 40.99 -13.17
C ILE A 417 -13.37 42.03 -13.52
N THR A 418 -13.87 42.00 -14.76
CA THR A 418 -14.97 42.82 -15.27
C THR A 418 -16.24 41.98 -15.44
N PRO A 419 -17.44 42.57 -15.55
CA PRO A 419 -18.68 41.81 -15.79
C PRO A 419 -18.67 41.01 -17.11
N ASP A 420 -17.85 41.43 -18.08
CA ASP A 420 -17.64 40.74 -19.37
C ASP A 420 -16.61 39.59 -19.29
N TYR A 421 -16.02 39.34 -18.12
CA TYR A 421 -15.01 38.31 -17.92
C TYR A 421 -15.60 36.91 -18.18
N LYS A 422 -15.22 36.32 -19.32
CA LYS A 422 -15.55 34.94 -19.67
C LYS A 422 -14.38 34.04 -19.27
N LEU A 423 -14.66 33.11 -18.35
CA LEU A 423 -13.74 32.05 -17.98
C LEU A 423 -13.35 31.26 -19.25
N ARG A 424 -12.06 31.23 -19.59
CA ARG A 424 -11.56 30.54 -20.78
C ARG A 424 -11.59 29.03 -20.57
N LEU A 425 -12.75 28.42 -20.81
CA LEU A 425 -12.88 26.96 -20.87
C LEU A 425 -12.05 26.42 -22.06
N PRO A 426 -11.17 25.42 -21.86
CA PRO A 426 -10.53 24.72 -22.96
C PRO A 426 -11.59 24.08 -23.88
N LYS A 427 -11.24 23.90 -25.16
CA LYS A 427 -12.17 23.30 -26.16
C LYS A 427 -12.46 21.84 -25.78
N LEU A 428 -13.65 21.60 -25.23
CA LEU A 428 -14.11 20.24 -24.93
C LEU A 428 -14.53 19.51 -26.21
N PRO A 429 -14.37 18.17 -26.28
CA PRO A 429 -14.92 17.37 -27.38
C PRO A 429 -16.44 17.55 -27.46
N ALA A 430 -17.02 17.48 -28.67
CA ALA A 430 -18.47 17.51 -28.82
C ALA A 430 -19.10 16.33 -28.04
N PRO A 431 -20.17 16.56 -27.25
CA PRO A 431 -20.82 15.48 -26.51
C PRO A 431 -21.39 14.45 -27.49
N GLY A 432 -21.27 13.16 -27.11
CA GLY A 432 -21.73 12.04 -27.93
C GLY A 432 -23.24 12.11 -28.24
N PRO A 433 -23.70 11.44 -29.31
CA PRO A 433 -25.03 11.67 -29.88
C PRO A 433 -26.16 10.95 -29.12
N GLU A 434 -26.45 11.35 -27.88
CA GLU A 434 -27.69 10.97 -27.19
C GLU A 434 -28.48 12.19 -26.69
N VAL A 435 -29.77 12.17 -27.01
CA VAL A 435 -30.79 13.22 -26.75
C VAL A 435 -30.47 14.58 -27.38
N LYS A 436 -30.80 14.71 -28.68
CA LYS A 436 -31.14 16.00 -29.29
C LYS A 436 -32.37 16.60 -28.59
N VAL A 437 -32.16 17.34 -27.50
CA VAL A 437 -33.07 18.46 -27.20
C VAL A 437 -32.92 19.43 -28.37
N LYS A 438 -34.03 19.77 -29.03
CA LYS A 438 -34.00 20.66 -30.19
C LYS A 438 -33.28 21.97 -29.81
N PRO A 439 -32.29 22.44 -30.58
CA PRO A 439 -31.92 23.84 -30.49
C PRO A 439 -33.12 24.63 -30.99
N GLU A 440 -33.80 25.35 -30.09
CA GLU A 440 -34.72 26.39 -30.55
C GLU A 440 -33.92 27.40 -31.35
N ALA A 441 -34.45 27.76 -32.52
CA ALA A 441 -33.74 28.57 -33.49
C ALA A 441 -33.29 29.90 -32.88
N THR A 442 -32.12 30.35 -33.31
CA THR A 442 -31.59 31.69 -33.09
C THR A 442 -32.69 32.70 -33.40
N ARG A 443 -33.34 33.25 -32.36
CA ARG A 443 -34.18 34.43 -32.52
C ARG A 443 -33.24 35.62 -32.65
N GLU A 444 -33.31 36.26 -33.80
CA GLU A 444 -32.63 37.51 -34.11
C GLU A 444 -32.94 38.54 -33.01
N GLU A 445 -31.93 39.34 -32.65
CA GLU A 445 -32.00 40.31 -31.55
C GLU A 445 -32.90 41.50 -31.91
N LEU A 446 -34.22 41.31 -31.75
CA LEU A 446 -35.23 42.35 -31.78
C LEU A 446 -35.97 42.39 -30.44
N THR A 447 -35.43 43.13 -29.47
CA THR A 447 -36.18 43.49 -28.25
C THR A 447 -35.92 44.93 -27.83
N MET A 448 -36.98 45.74 -27.94
CA MET A 448 -37.15 46.97 -27.18
C MET A 448 -36.91 46.74 -25.69
N GLU A 449 -36.32 47.73 -25.02
CA GLU A 449 -36.05 47.69 -23.58
C GLU A 449 -37.35 47.69 -22.75
N ASN A 450 -37.85 46.50 -22.42
CA ASN A 450 -38.89 46.34 -21.42
C ASN A 450 -38.30 46.52 -20.02
N ALA A 451 -38.63 47.63 -19.35
CA ALA A 451 -38.16 47.99 -17.99
C ALA A 451 -38.53 46.99 -16.85
N LYS A 452 -39.06 45.81 -17.18
CA LYS A 452 -39.36 44.69 -16.26
C LYS A 452 -38.49 43.45 -16.51
N GLN A 453 -37.61 43.45 -17.51
CA GLN A 453 -36.63 42.38 -17.69
C GLN A 453 -35.40 42.62 -16.81
N LEU A 454 -34.87 41.55 -16.22
CA LEU A 454 -33.57 41.59 -15.54
C LEU A 454 -32.49 41.93 -16.58
N SER A 455 -31.60 42.88 -16.25
CA SER A 455 -30.51 43.25 -17.16
C SER A 455 -29.58 42.05 -17.40
N ALA A 456 -28.95 41.98 -18.58
CA ALA A 456 -28.01 40.91 -18.93
C ALA A 456 -26.86 40.74 -17.91
N LEU A 457 -26.54 41.81 -17.17
CA LEU A 457 -25.51 41.85 -16.13
C LEU A 457 -25.97 41.31 -14.76
N SER A 458 -27.27 41.04 -14.56
CA SER A 458 -27.86 40.69 -13.26
C SER A 458 -27.31 39.39 -12.64
N LEU A 459 -26.75 38.50 -13.46
CA LEU A 459 -26.15 37.24 -13.02
C LEU A 459 -24.61 37.22 -13.15
N CYS A 460 -24.00 38.28 -13.70
CA CYS A 460 -22.55 38.38 -13.84
C CYS A 460 -21.88 38.64 -12.48
N LEU A 461 -20.60 38.27 -12.36
CA LEU A 461 -19.78 38.74 -11.25
C LEU A 461 -19.59 40.27 -11.41
N PRO A 462 -19.83 41.09 -10.36
CA PRO A 462 -19.55 42.52 -10.44
C PRO A 462 -18.04 42.77 -10.56
N ALA A 463 -17.66 43.95 -11.06
CA ALA A 463 -16.26 44.32 -11.18
C ALA A 463 -15.54 44.28 -9.81
N CYS A 464 -14.43 43.56 -9.73
CA CYS A 464 -13.63 43.42 -8.51
C CYS A 464 -12.19 42.94 -8.82
N ARG A 465 -11.28 43.10 -7.86
CA ARG A 465 -9.93 42.50 -7.93
C ARG A 465 -9.83 41.22 -7.13
N ILE A 466 -9.26 40.18 -7.75
CA ILE A 466 -8.91 38.89 -7.12
C ILE A 466 -7.39 38.72 -7.09
N SER A 467 -6.86 37.83 -6.26
CA SER A 467 -5.43 37.50 -6.29
C SER A 467 -5.10 36.61 -7.50
N GLU A 468 -3.94 36.87 -8.12
CA GLU A 468 -3.42 36.08 -9.26
C GLU A 468 -3.37 34.58 -8.94
N SER A 469 -3.00 34.23 -7.70
CA SER A 469 -2.98 32.86 -7.20
C SER A 469 -4.33 32.12 -7.25
N VAL A 470 -5.46 32.85 -7.13
CA VAL A 470 -6.80 32.27 -7.21
C VAL A 470 -7.27 32.10 -8.65
N GLN A 471 -6.84 32.98 -9.56
CA GLN A 471 -6.99 32.76 -10.99
C GLN A 471 -6.22 31.50 -11.43
N GLN A 472 -4.92 31.42 -11.09
CA GLN A 472 -4.08 30.25 -11.39
C GLN A 472 -4.63 28.96 -10.77
N LEU A 473 -5.26 29.03 -9.58
CA LEU A 473 -5.92 27.88 -8.95
C LEU A 473 -7.16 27.42 -9.73
N MET A 474 -7.96 28.34 -10.26
CA MET A 474 -9.09 28.02 -11.13
C MET A 474 -8.62 27.46 -12.48
N GLU A 475 -7.53 27.98 -13.06
CA GLU A 475 -6.93 27.45 -14.28
C GLU A 475 -6.38 26.02 -14.07
N LEU A 476 -5.71 25.75 -12.94
CA LEU A 476 -5.29 24.41 -12.55
C LEU A 476 -6.48 23.44 -12.41
N ALA A 477 -7.57 23.89 -11.79
CA ALA A 477 -8.81 23.12 -11.68
C ALA A 477 -9.42 22.80 -13.05
N LEU A 478 -9.49 23.80 -13.95
CA LEU A 478 -10.00 23.62 -15.32
C LEU A 478 -9.16 22.64 -16.13
N HIS A 479 -7.83 22.78 -16.12
CA HIS A 479 -6.94 21.83 -16.83
C HIS A 479 -7.10 20.40 -16.31
N THR A 480 -7.21 20.24 -14.98
CA THR A 480 -7.43 18.92 -14.35
C THR A 480 -8.79 18.31 -14.73
N LEU A 481 -9.85 19.12 -14.82
CA LEU A 481 -11.18 18.68 -15.29
C LEU A 481 -11.20 18.35 -16.79
N CYS A 482 -10.43 19.07 -17.61
CA CYS A 482 -10.30 18.76 -19.04
C CYS A 482 -9.54 17.44 -19.27
N GLU A 483 -8.49 17.17 -18.49
CA GLU A 483 -7.78 15.90 -18.53
C GLU A 483 -8.66 14.73 -18.04
N ALA A 484 -9.54 14.98 -17.06
CA ALA A 484 -10.54 14.00 -16.61
C ALA A 484 -11.53 13.58 -17.72
N VAL A 485 -11.89 14.48 -18.64
CA VAL A 485 -12.77 14.19 -19.79
C VAL A 485 -12.10 13.24 -20.80
N GLY A 486 -10.79 13.37 -21.02
CA GLY A 486 -10.03 12.49 -21.92
C GLY A 486 -9.55 11.17 -21.29
N SER A 487 -9.84 10.94 -20.01
CA SER A 487 -9.28 9.84 -19.21
C SER A 487 -10.24 8.65 -19.07
N SER A 488 -9.69 7.50 -18.65
CA SER A 488 -10.49 6.34 -18.22
C SER A 488 -11.43 6.69 -17.06
N ALA A 489 -12.56 5.97 -16.93
CA ALA A 489 -13.60 6.30 -15.95
C ALA A 489 -13.11 6.37 -14.49
N TYR A 490 -12.16 5.51 -14.11
CA TYR A 490 -11.50 5.55 -12.80
C TYR A 490 -10.68 6.84 -12.62
N CYS A 491 -9.80 7.15 -13.58
CA CYS A 491 -8.96 8.34 -13.53
C CYS A 491 -9.81 9.63 -13.53
N ALA A 492 -10.85 9.69 -14.37
CA ALA A 492 -11.79 10.80 -14.44
C ALA A 492 -12.45 11.11 -13.09
N LEU A 493 -12.89 10.06 -12.37
CA LEU A 493 -13.47 10.21 -11.03
C LEU A 493 -12.45 10.75 -10.02
N HIS A 494 -11.24 10.21 -9.98
CA HIS A 494 -10.19 10.64 -9.06
C HIS A 494 -9.70 12.08 -9.32
N LEU A 495 -9.58 12.48 -10.58
CA LEU A 495 -9.25 13.85 -10.97
C LEU A 495 -10.39 14.82 -10.60
N PHE A 496 -11.65 14.45 -10.83
CA PHE A 496 -12.81 15.26 -10.41
C PHE A 496 -12.86 15.46 -8.88
N ILE A 497 -12.72 14.37 -8.11
CA ILE A 497 -12.65 14.41 -6.64
C ILE A 497 -11.45 15.27 -6.19
N THR A 498 -10.31 15.19 -6.89
CA THR A 498 -9.14 16.00 -6.55
C THR A 498 -9.38 17.48 -6.76
N VAL A 499 -10.05 17.89 -7.84
CA VAL A 499 -10.43 19.31 -8.04
C VAL A 499 -11.37 19.80 -6.94
N ARG A 500 -12.31 18.94 -6.50
CA ARG A 500 -13.17 19.23 -5.35
C ARG A 500 -12.36 19.36 -4.05
N ASN A 501 -11.38 18.48 -3.84
CA ASN A 501 -10.45 18.55 -2.70
C ASN A 501 -9.55 19.79 -2.75
N VAL A 502 -9.17 20.29 -3.93
CA VAL A 502 -8.43 21.56 -4.10
C VAL A 502 -9.25 22.74 -3.58
N PHE A 503 -10.55 22.81 -3.91
CA PHE A 503 -11.42 23.86 -3.38
C PHE A 503 -11.68 23.72 -1.88
N GLN A 504 -11.81 22.50 -1.36
CA GLN A 504 -11.91 22.27 0.09
C GLN A 504 -10.62 22.70 0.80
N LEU A 505 -9.46 22.36 0.24
CA LEU A 505 -8.17 22.74 0.79
C LEU A 505 -7.96 24.26 0.77
N PHE A 506 -8.45 24.99 -0.22
CA PHE A 506 -8.47 26.46 -0.20
C PHE A 506 -9.27 26.98 1.01
N TYR A 507 -10.46 26.41 1.23
CA TYR A 507 -11.36 26.82 2.31
C TYR A 507 -10.73 26.67 3.70
N ASP A 508 -9.91 25.63 3.90
CA ASP A 508 -9.24 25.36 5.17
C ASP A 508 -7.87 26.05 5.32
N VAL A 509 -7.03 26.03 4.27
CA VAL A 509 -5.62 26.49 4.34
C VAL A 509 -5.51 28.02 4.29
N VAL A 510 -6.16 28.68 3.33
CA VAL A 510 -5.97 30.13 3.10
C VAL A 510 -6.36 30.99 4.32
N PRO A 511 -7.53 30.83 4.96
CA PRO A 511 -7.88 31.64 6.13
C PRO A 511 -7.05 31.29 7.38
N THR A 512 -6.44 30.10 7.42
CA THR A 512 -5.60 29.65 8.54
C THR A 512 -4.19 30.20 8.39
N TYR A 513 -3.56 30.03 7.22
CA TYR A 513 -2.19 30.45 6.93
C TYR A 513 -2.06 31.98 6.88
N HIS A 514 -3.00 32.68 6.23
CA HIS A 514 -2.97 34.14 6.11
C HIS A 514 -3.69 34.87 7.26
N LYS A 515 -4.11 34.17 8.32
CA LYS A 515 -4.96 34.72 9.40
C LYS A 515 -4.51 36.08 9.93
N GLU A 516 -3.23 36.21 10.26
CA GLU A 516 -2.67 37.48 10.75
C GLU A 516 -2.65 38.57 9.67
N ASN A 517 -2.25 38.24 8.44
CA ASN A 517 -2.19 39.19 7.34
C ASN A 517 -3.58 39.72 6.96
N LEU A 518 -4.61 38.87 7.04
CA LEU A 518 -6.00 39.23 6.81
C LEU A 518 -6.57 40.16 7.90
N LEU A 519 -6.04 40.10 9.13
CA LEU A 519 -6.42 41.00 10.23
C LEU A 519 -5.59 42.31 10.26
N LYS A 520 -4.34 42.24 9.81
CA LYS A 520 -3.40 43.39 9.78
C LYS A 520 -3.61 44.31 8.57
N PHE A 521 -4.04 43.78 7.43
CA PHE A 521 -4.07 44.53 6.16
C PHE A 521 -5.48 44.59 5.54
N PRO A 522 -6.19 45.74 5.59
CA PRO A 522 -7.54 45.90 5.04
C PRO A 522 -7.67 45.53 3.56
N HIS A 523 -6.61 45.74 2.77
CA HIS A 523 -6.53 45.37 1.36
C HIS A 523 -6.65 43.86 1.14
N LEU A 524 -5.93 43.06 1.94
CA LEU A 524 -5.91 41.59 1.79
C LEU A 524 -7.23 40.96 2.24
N ALA A 525 -7.89 41.53 3.25
CA ALA A 525 -9.24 41.12 3.65
C ALA A 525 -10.26 41.33 2.51
N ALA A 526 -10.20 42.47 1.81
CA ALA A 526 -11.04 42.76 0.66
C ALA A 526 -10.74 41.83 -0.53
N ILE A 527 -9.47 41.57 -0.85
CA ILE A 527 -9.09 40.60 -1.88
C ILE A 527 -9.60 39.19 -1.53
N GLN A 528 -9.45 38.75 -0.27
CA GLN A 528 -9.91 37.41 0.13
C GLN A 528 -11.44 37.28 0.09
N HIS A 529 -12.18 38.37 0.35
CA HIS A 529 -13.62 38.42 0.13
C HIS A 529 -13.95 38.18 -1.35
N ASN A 530 -13.32 38.95 -2.25
CA ASN A 530 -13.51 38.84 -3.69
C ASN A 530 -13.09 37.48 -4.24
N ASN A 531 -11.97 36.92 -3.78
CA ASN A 531 -11.53 35.56 -4.10
C ASN A 531 -12.62 34.52 -3.79
N CYS A 532 -13.20 34.60 -2.59
CA CYS A 532 -14.29 33.71 -2.20
C CYS A 532 -15.55 33.94 -3.05
N MET A 533 -15.85 35.19 -3.43
CA MET A 533 -16.98 35.53 -4.29
C MET A 533 -16.80 35.02 -5.72
N TYR A 534 -15.61 35.17 -6.30
CA TYR A 534 -15.21 34.68 -7.62
C TYR A 534 -15.27 33.15 -7.70
N LEU A 535 -14.68 32.45 -6.73
CA LEU A 535 -14.77 31.00 -6.63
C LEU A 535 -16.24 30.56 -6.47
N ALA A 536 -16.98 31.15 -5.54
CA ALA A 536 -18.40 30.86 -5.34
C ALA A 536 -19.26 31.10 -6.59
N HIS A 537 -18.93 32.07 -7.44
CA HIS A 537 -19.61 32.33 -8.71
C HIS A 537 -19.32 31.23 -9.73
N HIS A 538 -18.05 30.92 -9.99
CA HIS A 538 -17.70 29.90 -11.00
C HIS A 538 -18.10 28.48 -10.60
N LEU A 539 -18.07 28.12 -9.31
CA LEU A 539 -18.51 26.80 -8.84
C LEU A 539 -20.00 26.51 -9.09
N LEU A 540 -20.84 27.53 -9.31
CA LEU A 540 -22.25 27.34 -9.70
C LEU A 540 -22.39 26.63 -11.04
N THR A 541 -21.55 26.98 -12.03
CA THR A 541 -21.64 26.48 -13.41
C THR A 541 -20.58 25.45 -13.75
N LEU A 542 -19.46 25.41 -13.00
CA LEU A 542 -18.32 24.53 -13.28
C LEU A 542 -18.73 23.06 -13.46
N GLY A 543 -19.53 22.50 -12.54
CA GLY A 543 -19.99 21.11 -12.63
C GLY A 543 -20.82 20.84 -13.89
N HIS A 544 -21.67 21.80 -14.30
CA HIS A 544 -22.51 21.66 -15.49
C HIS A 544 -21.69 21.56 -16.78
N HIS A 545 -20.62 22.34 -16.93
CA HIS A 545 -19.81 22.33 -18.15
C HIS A 545 -19.16 20.96 -18.42
N PHE A 546 -18.73 20.26 -17.37
CA PHE A 546 -18.03 18.98 -17.48
C PHE A 546 -18.96 17.76 -17.39
N LYS A 547 -20.14 17.88 -16.75
CA LYS A 547 -21.08 16.75 -16.51
C LYS A 547 -21.43 15.93 -17.76
N ALA A 548 -21.62 16.59 -18.91
CA ALA A 548 -21.98 15.92 -20.17
C ALA A 548 -20.80 15.21 -20.87
N HIS A 549 -19.57 15.48 -20.44
CA HIS A 549 -18.33 15.02 -21.08
C HIS A 549 -17.58 13.99 -20.21
N LEU A 550 -18.02 13.72 -18.98
CA LEU A 550 -17.40 12.75 -18.09
C LEU A 550 -17.90 11.31 -18.38
N PRO A 551 -17.02 10.29 -18.26
CA PRO A 551 -17.41 8.88 -18.47
C PRO A 551 -18.58 8.42 -17.58
N GLN A 552 -19.47 7.58 -18.15
CA GLN A 552 -20.52 6.92 -17.39
C GLN A 552 -19.93 5.90 -16.39
N PRO A 553 -20.59 5.63 -15.24
CA PRO A 553 -21.92 6.10 -14.83
C PRO A 553 -21.96 7.52 -14.20
N TYR A 554 -20.82 8.18 -14.01
CA TYR A 554 -20.70 9.34 -13.10
C TYR A 554 -21.32 10.65 -13.62
N GLY A 555 -21.57 10.77 -14.93
CA GLY A 555 -22.36 11.86 -15.51
C GLY A 555 -23.79 11.96 -14.95
N ARG A 556 -24.32 10.92 -14.29
CA ARG A 556 -25.68 10.84 -13.75
C ARG A 556 -25.91 11.52 -12.39
N GLY A 557 -25.17 12.59 -12.08
CA GLY A 557 -25.53 13.54 -11.01
C GLY A 557 -24.49 13.80 -9.92
N LEU A 558 -23.39 13.05 -9.87
CA LEU A 558 -22.33 13.21 -8.86
C LEU A 558 -21.38 14.39 -9.13
N ALA A 559 -21.30 14.85 -10.38
CA ALA A 559 -20.40 15.92 -10.80
C ALA A 559 -20.96 17.33 -10.48
N THR A 560 -20.90 17.75 -9.21
CA THR A 560 -21.31 19.10 -8.76
C THR A 560 -20.35 19.74 -7.75
N PHE A 561 -20.34 21.07 -7.73
CA PHE A 561 -19.65 21.92 -6.75
C PHE A 561 -20.60 22.93 -6.07
N VAL A 562 -21.89 22.92 -6.42
CA VAL A 562 -22.89 23.92 -5.98
C VAL A 562 -23.06 23.92 -4.45
N ASP A 563 -22.89 22.76 -3.81
CA ASP A 563 -22.97 22.57 -2.36
C ASP A 563 -21.83 23.28 -1.59
N MET A 564 -20.69 23.54 -2.25
CA MET A 564 -19.57 24.28 -1.65
C MET A 564 -19.81 25.81 -1.65
N VAL A 565 -20.65 26.30 -2.56
CA VAL A 565 -20.90 27.75 -2.78
C VAL A 565 -21.35 28.49 -1.51
N PRO A 566 -22.28 27.99 -0.68
CA PRO A 566 -22.64 28.63 0.59
C PRO A 566 -21.46 28.70 1.57
N GLY A 567 -20.56 27.71 1.55
CA GLY A 567 -19.33 27.71 2.35
C GLY A 567 -18.43 28.88 1.98
N PHE A 568 -18.04 28.99 0.70
CA PHE A 568 -17.22 30.08 0.19
C PHE A 568 -17.82 31.47 0.48
N ARG A 569 -19.12 31.65 0.25
CA ARG A 569 -19.81 32.93 0.54
C ARG A 569 -19.71 33.29 2.03
N ARG A 570 -19.93 32.34 2.95
CA ARG A 570 -19.76 32.56 4.39
C ARG A 570 -18.30 32.84 4.77
N LEU A 571 -17.33 32.16 4.14
CA LEU A 571 -15.91 32.38 4.40
C LEU A 571 -15.48 33.81 4.03
N GLY A 572 -15.79 34.26 2.82
CA GLY A 572 -15.48 35.61 2.36
C GLY A 572 -16.16 36.69 3.22
N ALA A 573 -17.43 36.48 3.58
CA ALA A 573 -18.13 37.38 4.49
C ALA A 573 -17.50 37.43 5.88
N ARG A 574 -17.17 36.27 6.49
CA ARG A 574 -16.56 36.18 7.82
C ARG A 574 -15.19 36.88 7.87
N CYS A 575 -14.34 36.66 6.88
CA CYS A 575 -13.03 37.31 6.81
C CYS A 575 -13.15 38.83 6.68
N PHE A 576 -14.03 39.33 5.81
CA PHE A 576 -14.22 40.77 5.65
C PHE A 576 -14.86 41.42 6.88
N LEU A 577 -15.89 40.81 7.48
CA LEU A 577 -16.53 41.32 8.69
C LEU A 577 -15.58 41.35 9.90
N ALA A 578 -14.65 40.39 10.01
CA ALA A 578 -13.59 40.46 11.03
C ALA A 578 -12.74 41.74 10.87
N GLN A 579 -12.36 42.08 9.64
CA GLN A 579 -11.62 43.33 9.37
C GLN A 579 -12.45 44.59 9.60
N MET A 580 -13.73 44.56 9.22
CA MET A 580 -14.66 45.66 9.50
C MET A 580 -14.77 45.93 11.01
N ASN A 581 -14.76 44.89 11.84
CA ASN A 581 -14.77 45.04 13.30
C ASN A 581 -13.46 45.62 13.85
N VAL A 582 -12.30 45.25 13.28
CA VAL A 582 -11.01 45.87 13.64
C VAL A 582 -11.04 47.37 13.34
N GLN A 583 -11.43 47.75 12.11
CA GLN A 583 -11.53 49.16 11.72
C GLN A 583 -12.59 49.92 12.53
N ARG A 584 -13.71 49.27 12.89
CA ARG A 584 -14.72 49.83 13.80
C ARG A 584 -14.12 50.18 15.16
N SER A 585 -13.32 49.29 15.75
CA SER A 585 -12.67 49.52 17.04
C SER A 585 -11.63 50.64 16.96
N GLU A 586 -10.79 50.67 15.92
CA GLU A 586 -9.78 51.72 15.73
C GLU A 586 -10.41 53.12 15.60
N LEU A 587 -11.55 53.25 14.90
CA LEU A 587 -12.28 54.52 14.81
C LEU A 587 -12.83 54.97 16.17
N LEU A 588 -13.37 54.04 16.97
CA LEU A 588 -13.88 54.35 18.31
C LEU A 588 -12.75 54.69 19.30
N GLU A 589 -11.60 54.01 19.19
CA GLU A 589 -10.40 54.32 19.98
C GLU A 589 -9.90 55.74 19.68
N ARG A 590 -9.82 56.13 18.39
CA ARG A 590 -9.49 57.51 18.01
C ARG A 590 -10.49 58.52 18.55
N LEU A 591 -11.80 58.26 18.46
CA LEU A 591 -12.84 59.14 19.03
C LEU A 591 -12.75 59.26 20.56
N SER A 592 -12.29 58.22 21.27
CA SER A 592 -12.14 58.27 22.73
C SER A 592 -11.13 59.33 23.19
N THR A 593 -10.17 59.71 22.32
CA THR A 593 -9.21 60.81 22.59
C THR A 593 -9.83 62.21 22.58
N ALA A 594 -11.09 62.35 22.19
CA ALA A 594 -11.85 63.61 22.24
C ALA A 594 -12.42 63.94 23.64
N HIS A 595 -12.03 63.21 24.70
CA HIS A 595 -12.48 63.42 26.08
C HIS A 595 -14.02 63.53 26.26
N ASN A 596 -14.76 62.72 25.50
CA ASN A 596 -16.24 62.73 25.39
C ASN A 596 -16.87 64.03 24.84
N PHE A 597 -16.07 64.95 24.28
CA PHE A 597 -16.49 66.28 23.82
C PHE A 597 -17.02 67.19 24.95
N CYS A 598 -16.56 67.00 26.19
CA CYS A 598 -16.83 67.91 27.31
C CYS A 598 -15.79 69.06 27.33
N ASN A 599 -16.20 70.24 27.82
CA ASN A 599 -15.33 71.39 28.11
C ASN A 599 -14.41 71.74 26.92
N LEU A 600 -15.02 72.10 25.79
CA LEU A 600 -14.35 72.53 24.57
C LEU A 600 -14.08 74.05 24.56
N ASP A 601 -14.46 74.76 25.63
CA ASP A 601 -13.97 76.08 25.99
C ASP A 601 -12.47 76.08 26.31
N ASP A 602 -11.95 74.96 26.82
CA ASP A 602 -10.52 74.71 26.96
C ASP A 602 -9.87 74.38 25.60
N GLU A 603 -8.89 75.19 25.19
CA GLU A 603 -8.15 75.07 23.93
C GLU A 603 -7.47 73.70 23.77
N ASP A 604 -6.92 73.09 24.83
CA ASP A 604 -6.27 71.79 24.73
C ASP A 604 -7.30 70.68 24.45
N ASN A 605 -8.49 70.75 25.08
CA ASN A 605 -9.60 69.84 24.82
C ASN A 605 -10.18 70.02 23.42
N TYR A 606 -10.36 71.26 22.95
CA TYR A 606 -10.82 71.55 21.59
C TYR A 606 -9.82 71.06 20.54
N VAL A 607 -8.51 71.28 20.75
CA VAL A 607 -7.45 70.75 19.90
C VAL A 607 -7.47 69.21 19.89
N ALA A 608 -7.69 68.56 21.04
CA ALA A 608 -7.82 67.10 21.13
C ALA A 608 -9.04 66.57 20.35
N ALA A 609 -10.23 67.16 20.54
CA ALA A 609 -11.45 66.79 19.82
C ALA A 609 -11.34 67.03 18.30
N SER A 610 -10.80 68.19 17.90
CA SER A 610 -10.49 68.54 16.50
C SER A 610 -9.49 67.57 15.86
N LYS A 611 -8.50 67.12 16.62
CA LYS A 611 -7.52 66.12 16.17
C LYS A 611 -8.17 64.74 16.04
N ALA A 612 -9.01 64.32 16.99
CA ALA A 612 -9.73 63.05 16.94
C ALA A 612 -10.65 62.95 15.71
N VAL A 613 -11.48 63.97 15.47
CA VAL A 613 -12.38 64.05 14.30
C VAL A 613 -11.59 64.01 12.98
N ARG A 614 -10.51 64.81 12.87
CA ARG A 614 -9.64 64.79 11.68
C ARG A 614 -8.96 63.43 11.47
N GLN A 615 -8.52 62.75 12.53
CA GLN A 615 -7.93 61.42 12.42
C GLN A 615 -8.93 60.36 11.95
N VAL A 616 -10.19 60.44 12.40
CA VAL A 616 -11.29 59.56 11.97
C VAL A 616 -11.59 59.74 10.48
N ILE A 617 -11.77 60.99 10.03
CA ILE A 617 -11.95 61.32 8.61
C ILE A 617 -10.74 60.83 7.79
N HIS A 618 -9.51 61.06 8.29
CA HIS A 618 -8.29 60.62 7.63
C HIS A 618 -8.20 59.09 7.49
N GLN A 619 -8.54 58.32 8.54
CA GLN A 619 -8.60 56.86 8.45
C GLN A 619 -9.66 56.39 7.45
N LEU A 620 -10.85 57.01 7.43
CA LEU A 620 -11.87 56.69 6.43
C LEU A 620 -11.38 56.99 5.01
N LYS A 621 -10.70 58.12 4.77
CA LYS A 621 -10.07 58.44 3.47
C LYS A 621 -8.97 57.44 3.09
N GLN A 622 -8.14 56.98 4.03
CA GLN A 622 -7.14 55.93 3.77
C GLN A 622 -7.79 54.58 3.42
N LEU A 623 -8.86 54.18 4.12
CA LEU A 623 -9.60 52.96 3.78
C LEU A 623 -10.29 53.08 2.41
N ALA A 624 -10.84 54.26 2.13
CA ALA A 624 -11.50 54.55 0.87
C ALA A 624 -10.58 54.32 -0.34
N THR A 625 -9.31 54.76 -0.28
CA THR A 625 -8.31 54.52 -1.34
C THR A 625 -7.79 53.08 -1.35
N VAL A 626 -7.65 52.43 -0.19
CA VAL A 626 -7.21 51.02 -0.08
C VAL A 626 -8.22 50.02 -0.69
N TRP A 627 -9.51 50.36 -0.67
CA TRP A 627 -10.60 49.54 -1.22
C TRP A 627 -11.11 50.00 -2.59
N GLN A 628 -10.73 51.20 -3.06
CA GLN A 628 -11.03 51.72 -4.39
C GLN A 628 -10.51 50.76 -5.47
N ASP A 629 -11.30 50.52 -6.52
CA ASP A 629 -11.01 49.57 -7.60
C ASP A 629 -10.80 48.09 -7.15
N VAL A 630 -10.92 47.78 -5.86
CA VAL A 630 -10.80 46.42 -5.31
C VAL A 630 -12.17 45.79 -5.11
N LEU A 631 -13.03 46.40 -4.28
CA LEU A 631 -14.34 45.86 -3.92
C LEU A 631 -15.41 46.19 -4.98
N PRO A 632 -16.42 45.33 -5.17
CA PRO A 632 -17.65 45.71 -5.86
C PRO A 632 -18.27 46.97 -5.24
N VAL A 633 -18.72 47.90 -6.09
CA VAL A 633 -19.30 49.21 -5.70
C VAL A 633 -20.33 49.08 -4.55
N SER A 634 -21.27 48.13 -4.66
CA SER A 634 -22.33 47.95 -3.66
C SER A 634 -21.84 47.40 -2.32
N ILE A 635 -20.69 46.73 -2.28
CA ILE A 635 -20.03 46.24 -1.06
C ILE A 635 -19.17 47.36 -0.46
N TYR A 636 -18.44 48.10 -1.30
CA TYR A 636 -17.67 49.28 -0.93
C TYR A 636 -18.52 50.32 -0.22
N CYS A 637 -19.61 50.80 -0.85
CA CYS A 637 -20.47 51.85 -0.29
C CYS A 637 -21.13 51.40 1.02
N LYS A 638 -21.50 50.11 1.13
CA LYS A 638 -22.00 49.53 2.39
C LYS A 638 -20.92 49.46 3.47
N ALA A 639 -19.67 49.12 3.13
CA ALA A 639 -18.57 49.09 4.08
C ALA A 639 -18.27 50.50 4.62
N MET A 640 -18.00 51.45 3.72
CA MET A 640 -17.72 52.85 4.08
C MET A 640 -18.88 53.49 4.85
N GLY A 641 -20.13 53.26 4.42
CA GLY A 641 -21.32 53.76 5.11
C GLY A 641 -21.48 53.22 6.53
N ASN A 642 -21.19 51.93 6.78
CA ASN A 642 -21.26 51.38 8.14
C ASN A 642 -20.16 51.93 9.07
N LEU A 643 -18.97 52.22 8.55
CA LEU A 643 -17.87 52.83 9.33
C LEU A 643 -18.17 54.29 9.65
N LEU A 644 -18.59 55.09 8.65
CA LEU A 644 -19.00 56.47 8.86
C LEU A 644 -20.22 56.55 9.80
N ASN A 645 -21.20 55.65 9.66
CA ASN A 645 -22.32 55.55 10.59
C ASN A 645 -21.85 55.21 12.02
N THR A 646 -20.81 54.39 12.20
CA THR A 646 -20.27 54.11 13.54
C THR A 646 -19.74 55.39 14.18
N ALA A 647 -18.89 56.13 13.48
CA ALA A 647 -18.31 57.38 14.00
C ALA A 647 -19.41 58.39 14.34
N ILE A 648 -20.39 58.57 13.46
CA ILE A 648 -21.54 59.46 13.67
C ILE A 648 -22.40 59.02 14.86
N THR A 649 -22.67 57.72 15.00
CA THR A 649 -23.49 57.20 16.11
C THR A 649 -22.80 57.44 17.46
N GLU A 650 -21.48 57.27 17.52
CA GLU A 650 -20.70 57.55 18.74
C GLU A 650 -20.72 59.04 19.06
N ILE A 651 -20.48 59.92 18.08
CA ILE A 651 -20.50 61.39 18.29
C ILE A 651 -21.88 61.87 18.76
N ILE A 652 -22.97 61.41 18.14
CA ILE A 652 -24.34 61.71 18.58
C ILE A 652 -24.55 61.24 20.03
N ALA A 653 -24.12 60.01 20.36
CA ALA A 653 -24.28 59.46 21.71
C ALA A 653 -23.50 60.27 22.77
N LYS A 654 -22.29 60.75 22.45
CA LYS A 654 -21.51 61.60 23.34
C LYS A 654 -22.14 62.97 23.55
N ILE A 655 -22.56 63.65 22.49
CA ILE A 655 -23.21 64.96 22.58
C ILE A 655 -24.54 64.87 23.37
N LEU A 656 -25.32 63.80 23.19
CA LEU A 656 -26.56 63.57 23.95
C LEU A 656 -26.34 63.18 25.42
N MET A 657 -25.10 62.89 25.83
CA MET A 657 -24.71 62.62 27.23
C MET A 657 -24.22 63.87 27.98
N LEU A 658 -24.04 65.01 27.30
CA LEU A 658 -23.63 66.27 27.94
C LEU A 658 -24.81 66.85 28.75
N GLU A 659 -24.56 67.19 30.03
CA GLU A 659 -25.59 67.75 30.92
C GLU A 659 -25.79 69.26 30.73
N ASP A 660 -24.72 69.98 30.38
CA ASP A 660 -24.66 71.41 30.10
C ASP A 660 -23.72 71.63 28.90
N ILE A 661 -24.05 72.58 28.02
CA ILE A 661 -23.29 72.92 26.82
C ILE A 661 -23.26 74.45 26.73
N SER A 662 -22.10 75.07 26.91
CA SER A 662 -21.98 76.52 26.80
C SER A 662 -22.19 77.01 25.36
N SER A 663 -22.38 78.32 25.17
CA SER A 663 -22.50 78.89 23.83
C SER A 663 -21.22 78.73 23.00
N GLU A 664 -20.06 78.59 23.65
CA GLU A 664 -18.76 78.40 22.98
C GLU A 664 -18.56 76.90 22.65
N ASP A 665 -18.91 76.00 23.58
CA ASP A 665 -18.97 74.55 23.30
C ASP A 665 -19.90 74.22 22.13
N GLY A 666 -21.09 74.84 22.08
CA GLY A 666 -22.06 74.63 21.00
C GLY A 666 -21.51 75.02 19.63
N GLU A 667 -20.76 76.13 19.56
CA GLU A 667 -20.10 76.62 18.35
C GLU A 667 -18.93 75.72 17.92
N HIS A 668 -18.14 75.25 18.88
CA HIS A 668 -17.05 74.29 18.66
C HIS A 668 -17.59 72.92 18.20
N LEU A 669 -18.63 72.39 18.87
CA LEU A 669 -19.32 71.16 18.46
C LEU A 669 -19.92 71.28 17.05
N HIS A 670 -20.58 72.40 16.74
CA HIS A 670 -21.14 72.66 15.41
C HIS A 670 -20.02 72.63 14.36
N THR A 671 -18.91 73.32 14.59
CA THR A 671 -17.75 73.38 13.67
C THR A 671 -17.14 71.99 13.45
N LEU A 672 -16.98 71.19 14.50
CA LEU A 672 -16.48 69.81 14.41
C LEU A 672 -17.42 68.89 13.62
N CYS A 673 -18.73 69.02 13.83
CA CYS A 673 -19.72 68.18 13.15
C CYS A 673 -19.96 68.62 11.69
N GLN A 674 -19.90 69.93 11.41
CA GLN A 674 -20.00 70.49 10.06
C GLN A 674 -18.85 70.00 9.17
N ASN A 675 -17.62 69.94 9.71
CA ASN A 675 -16.48 69.31 9.03
C ASN A 675 -16.77 67.85 8.62
N ILE A 676 -17.45 67.05 9.47
CA ILE A 676 -17.87 65.68 9.12
C ILE A 676 -18.97 65.67 8.04
N ILE A 677 -19.86 66.67 8.00
CA ILE A 677 -20.88 66.80 6.94
C ILE A 677 -20.24 67.07 5.57
N GLU A 678 -19.19 67.90 5.54
CA GLU A 678 -18.47 68.28 4.32
C GLU A 678 -17.52 67.18 3.84
N GLU A 679 -16.73 66.60 4.74
CA GLU A 679 -15.69 65.61 4.42
C GLU A 679 -16.20 64.16 4.39
N GLY A 680 -17.30 63.86 5.08
CA GLY A 680 -17.90 62.52 5.16
C GLY A 680 -18.32 61.94 3.81
N PRO A 681 -19.00 62.69 2.92
CA PRO A 681 -19.36 62.22 1.58
C PRO A 681 -18.14 61.92 0.70
N LEU A 682 -17.02 62.63 0.89
CA LEU A 682 -15.83 62.49 0.05
C LEU A 682 -15.11 61.14 0.21
N VAL A 683 -15.46 60.34 1.22
CA VAL A 683 -14.94 58.96 1.39
C VAL A 683 -15.61 57.94 0.45
N PHE A 684 -16.67 58.32 -0.27
CA PHE A 684 -17.39 57.43 -1.19
C PHE A 684 -16.77 57.50 -2.60
N ILE A 685 -15.59 56.89 -2.77
CA ILE A 685 -14.85 56.83 -4.04
C ILE A 685 -14.69 55.37 -4.57
N PRO A 686 -15.79 54.64 -4.85
CA PRO A 686 -15.71 53.25 -5.29
C PRO A 686 -15.00 53.06 -6.64
N LEU A 687 -15.03 54.06 -7.52
CA LEU A 687 -14.42 54.02 -8.86
C LEU A 687 -13.12 54.84 -8.87
N ALA A 688 -12.16 54.40 -9.70
CA ALA A 688 -10.92 55.14 -9.96
C ALA A 688 -11.13 56.44 -10.77
N GLU A 689 -12.26 56.54 -11.48
CA GLU A 689 -12.64 57.73 -12.25
C GLU A 689 -13.46 58.69 -11.39
N GLU A 690 -12.83 59.75 -10.87
CA GLU A 690 -13.43 60.67 -9.88
C GLU A 690 -14.78 61.26 -10.33
N HIS A 691 -14.90 61.64 -11.61
CA HIS A 691 -16.12 62.22 -12.17
C HIS A 691 -17.36 61.30 -12.10
N LYS A 692 -17.17 59.98 -11.94
CA LYS A 692 -18.27 59.01 -11.78
C LYS A 692 -18.66 58.78 -10.31
N ASN A 693 -17.91 59.32 -9.36
CA ASN A 693 -18.15 59.09 -7.94
C ASN A 693 -19.21 60.02 -7.33
N GLN A 694 -19.48 61.19 -7.94
CA GLN A 694 -20.41 62.20 -7.41
C GLN A 694 -21.77 61.61 -6.98
N LYS A 695 -22.35 60.72 -7.80
CA LYS A 695 -23.61 60.03 -7.49
C LYS A 695 -23.56 59.29 -6.13
N TYR A 696 -22.46 58.63 -5.79
CA TYR A 696 -22.34 57.89 -4.53
C TYR A 696 -22.12 58.80 -3.32
N GLN A 697 -21.60 60.02 -3.54
CA GLN A 697 -21.47 61.07 -2.53
C GLN A 697 -22.83 61.72 -2.21
N GLU A 698 -23.74 61.77 -3.19
CA GLU A 698 -25.13 62.19 -3.00
C GLU A 698 -25.97 61.08 -2.33
N GLU A 699 -25.70 59.81 -2.64
CA GLU A 699 -26.39 58.64 -2.07
C GLU A 699 -26.00 58.27 -0.62
N VAL A 700 -25.16 59.06 0.08
CA VAL A 700 -24.75 58.82 1.48
C VAL A 700 -25.90 58.46 2.44
N PRO A 701 -27.10 59.09 2.39
CA PRO A 701 -28.22 58.73 3.25
C PRO A 701 -28.71 57.28 3.11
N LEU A 702 -28.45 56.63 1.96
CA LEU A 702 -28.82 55.23 1.73
C LEU A 702 -27.89 54.24 2.47
N TYR A 703 -26.64 54.65 2.71
CA TYR A 703 -25.61 53.81 3.31
C TYR A 703 -25.35 54.14 4.79
N VAL A 704 -25.65 55.37 5.23
CA VAL A 704 -25.41 55.89 6.58
C VAL A 704 -26.74 56.15 7.30
N LYS A 705 -27.19 55.19 8.11
CA LYS A 705 -28.53 55.21 8.75
C LYS A 705 -28.78 56.43 9.62
N LYS A 706 -27.78 56.91 10.36
CA LYS A 706 -27.89 58.05 11.28
C LYS A 706 -27.51 59.40 10.64
N TRP A 707 -27.43 59.48 9.32
CA TRP A 707 -27.06 60.71 8.60
C TRP A 707 -28.12 61.82 8.72
N GLY A 708 -29.41 61.47 8.67
CA GLY A 708 -30.51 62.41 8.93
C GLY A 708 -30.42 62.99 10.34
N THR A 709 -30.42 62.12 11.35
CA THR A 709 -30.21 62.46 12.77
C THR A 709 -29.00 63.37 12.98
N PHE A 710 -27.87 63.11 12.31
CA PHE A 710 -26.66 63.91 12.44
C PHE A 710 -26.80 65.31 11.86
N LYS A 711 -27.35 65.46 10.66
CA LYS A 711 -27.61 66.77 10.05
C LYS A 711 -28.55 67.62 10.91
N GLU A 712 -29.59 66.99 11.45
CA GLU A 712 -30.52 67.65 12.35
C GLU A 712 -29.87 68.07 13.68
N LEU A 713 -28.96 67.26 14.25
CA LEU A 713 -28.14 67.65 15.41
C LEU A 713 -27.31 68.91 15.16
N VAL A 714 -26.62 68.98 14.02
CA VAL A 714 -25.77 70.12 13.66
C VAL A 714 -26.57 71.42 13.55
N ILE A 715 -27.81 71.35 13.07
CA ILE A 715 -28.72 72.50 13.04
C ILE A 715 -29.13 72.89 14.47
N ILE A 716 -29.48 71.93 15.33
CA ILE A 716 -29.90 72.22 16.72
C ILE A 716 -28.79 72.93 17.52
N LEU A 717 -27.52 72.56 17.33
CA LEU A 717 -26.38 73.18 18.05
C LEU A 717 -26.24 74.69 17.85
N ARG A 718 -26.81 75.26 16.77
CA ARG A 718 -26.87 76.72 16.53
C ARG A 718 -28.30 77.29 16.52
N ALA A 719 -29.33 76.46 16.58
CA ALA A 719 -30.71 76.91 16.48
C ALA A 719 -31.16 77.60 17.76
N ASN A 720 -32.00 78.63 17.63
CA ASN A 720 -32.65 79.22 18.80
C ASN A 720 -33.83 78.36 19.28
N LEU A 721 -34.28 78.62 20.51
CA LEU A 721 -35.34 77.83 21.15
C LEU A 721 -36.67 77.84 20.38
N GLN A 722 -36.96 78.90 19.63
CA GLN A 722 -38.17 78.98 18.79
C GLN A 722 -38.02 78.09 17.55
N GLU A 723 -36.89 78.18 16.84
CA GLU A 723 -36.57 77.31 15.70
C GLU A 723 -36.61 75.82 16.04
N ILE A 724 -36.16 75.43 17.25
CA ILE A 724 -36.24 74.04 17.70
C ILE A 724 -37.69 73.59 17.90
N VAL A 725 -38.56 74.44 18.47
CA VAL A 725 -39.99 74.17 18.63
C VAL A 725 -40.70 74.11 17.26
N ASP A 726 -40.36 75.03 16.35
CA ASP A 726 -40.95 75.11 15.02
C ASP A 726 -40.52 73.92 14.14
N ARG A 727 -39.27 73.43 14.27
CA ARG A 727 -38.78 72.21 13.60
C ARG A 727 -39.20 70.90 14.29
N TRP A 728 -39.73 70.97 15.53
CA TRP A 728 -40.45 69.85 16.17
C TRP A 728 -41.90 69.74 15.67
N ALA A 729 -42.57 70.87 15.44
CA ALA A 729 -43.94 70.98 14.89
C ALA A 729 -44.93 69.96 15.50
N ASP A 730 -45.10 70.02 16.82
CA ASP A 730 -45.99 69.14 17.61
C ASP A 730 -45.84 67.64 17.30
N GLY A 731 -44.60 67.18 17.09
CA GLY A 731 -44.28 65.77 16.83
C GLY A 731 -44.42 65.34 15.37
N LYS A 732 -44.55 66.28 14.44
CA LYS A 732 -44.65 66.02 12.98
C LYS A 732 -43.52 66.65 12.15
N GLY A 733 -42.66 67.45 12.77
CA GLY A 733 -41.52 68.09 12.11
C GLY A 733 -40.33 67.14 11.89
N PRO A 734 -39.32 67.58 11.13
CA PRO A 734 -38.12 66.77 10.83
C PRO A 734 -37.40 66.26 12.08
N LEU A 735 -37.40 67.03 13.18
CA LEU A 735 -36.78 66.61 14.44
C LEU A 735 -37.48 65.40 15.08
N ALA A 736 -38.81 65.33 14.96
CA ALA A 736 -39.61 64.25 15.56
C ALA A 736 -39.52 62.92 14.80
N LEU A 737 -39.01 62.93 13.57
CA LEU A 737 -38.73 61.73 12.78
C LEU A 737 -37.39 61.07 13.17
N GLU A 738 -36.42 61.86 13.64
CA GLU A 738 -35.03 61.44 13.86
C GLU A 738 -34.66 61.26 15.34
N PHE A 739 -35.31 61.99 16.24
CA PHE A 739 -35.06 62.00 17.69
C PHE A 739 -36.31 61.72 18.51
N SER A 740 -36.13 61.09 19.68
CA SER A 740 -37.16 60.98 20.70
C SER A 740 -37.40 62.30 21.43
N SER A 741 -38.62 62.47 21.93
CA SER A 741 -39.02 63.56 22.83
C SER A 741 -38.09 63.69 24.06
N SER A 742 -37.56 62.57 24.58
CA SER A 742 -36.57 62.54 25.66
C SER A 742 -35.21 63.12 25.26
N GLU A 743 -34.68 62.74 24.09
CA GLU A 743 -33.37 63.22 23.61
C GLU A 743 -33.41 64.72 23.32
N ILE A 744 -34.45 65.21 22.62
CA ILE A 744 -34.63 66.65 22.37
C ILE A 744 -34.81 67.44 23.68
N LYS A 745 -35.58 66.91 24.65
CA LYS A 745 -35.70 67.55 25.96
C LYS A 745 -34.35 67.65 26.66
N ASN A 746 -33.54 66.59 26.66
CA ASN A 746 -32.20 66.62 27.26
C ASN A 746 -31.30 67.63 26.56
N LEU A 747 -31.28 67.66 25.23
CA LEU A 747 -30.48 68.60 24.45
C LEU A 747 -30.89 70.07 24.68
N ILE A 748 -32.19 70.35 24.82
CA ILE A 748 -32.69 71.68 25.23
C ILE A 748 -32.32 72.01 26.69
N ARG A 749 -32.23 71.01 27.57
CA ARG A 749 -31.77 71.23 28.95
C ARG A 749 -30.28 71.59 29.02
N ALA A 750 -29.48 71.06 28.11
CA ALA A 750 -28.05 71.32 28.01
C ALA A 750 -27.71 72.63 27.28
N LEU A 751 -28.41 72.98 26.20
CA LEU A 751 -28.09 74.17 25.37
C LEU A 751 -28.64 75.51 25.89
N PHE A 752 -29.64 75.52 26.78
CA PHE A 752 -30.32 76.76 27.19
C PHE A 752 -30.46 76.86 28.70
N GLN A 753 -30.11 78.01 29.28
CA GLN A 753 -30.32 78.26 30.72
C GLN A 753 -31.79 78.12 31.16
N ASN A 754 -32.00 77.76 32.44
CA ASN A 754 -33.33 77.54 33.01
C ASN A 754 -34.14 78.84 33.10
N THR A 755 -35.01 79.05 32.10
CA THR A 755 -35.85 80.25 31.94
C THR A 755 -37.31 79.85 31.69
N GLU A 756 -38.25 80.76 31.93
CA GLU A 756 -39.68 80.53 31.61
C GLU A 756 -39.89 80.16 30.13
N ARG A 757 -39.10 80.75 29.22
CA ARG A 757 -39.11 80.41 27.79
C ARG A 757 -38.70 78.95 27.55
N ARG A 758 -37.63 78.47 28.19
CA ARG A 758 -37.21 77.04 28.18
C ARG A 758 -38.31 76.14 28.73
N ALA A 759 -38.95 76.51 29.83
CA ALA A 759 -40.06 75.74 30.40
C ALA A 759 -41.24 75.61 29.41
N VAL A 760 -41.66 76.72 28.78
CA VAL A 760 -42.73 76.70 27.75
C VAL A 760 -42.35 75.80 26.56
N ALA A 761 -41.14 75.92 26.02
CA ALA A 761 -40.68 75.07 24.93
C ALA A 761 -40.69 73.57 25.29
N LEU A 762 -40.21 73.21 26.48
CA LEU A 762 -40.22 71.83 26.98
C LEU A 762 -41.63 71.24 27.15
N THR A 763 -42.66 72.06 27.36
CA THR A 763 -44.08 71.59 27.42
C THR A 763 -44.72 71.34 26.05
N LYS A 764 -44.24 72.02 24.99
CA LYS A 764 -44.69 71.82 23.60
C LYS A 764 -44.12 70.55 22.98
N ILE A 765 -42.94 70.14 23.43
CA ILE A 765 -42.28 68.90 23.00
C ILE A 765 -42.87 67.77 23.84
N LYS A 766 -43.70 66.91 23.25
CA LYS A 766 -44.38 65.80 23.93
C LYS A 766 -43.82 64.46 23.52
#